data_AF-A0AAD6BUS6-F1
#
_entry.id   AF-A0AAD6BUS6-F1
#
_cell.length_a   1.000
_cell.length_b   1.000
_cell.length_c   1.000
_cell.angle_alpha   90.00
_cell.angle_beta   90.00
_cell.angle_gamma   90.00
#
_symmetry.space_group_name_H-M   'P 1'
#
loop_
_entity.id
_entity.type
_entity.pdbx_description
1 polymer ?
#
loop_
_entity_poly.entity_id
_entity_poly.type
_entity_poly.pdbx_seq_one_letter_code
_entity_poly.pdbx_strand_id
1 'polypeptide(L)'
;MWAKDAKQRDPQNSFVADTLGQVHKNRLKNLRRPAQPGGILALALKAIQAFEDEERLAEDEVGTNVKKNGYFHDSRFFNSRGMFGFLQVCNLVYDLLVSQNPTWRGVLTKKVSLGSALPSLGDHSLLRFNDLINRLRDTVEKKWTFFDGFLTYSKPDIKKDDPEYISRETSACYRKYVGDSTSSHLKEKGADLIQKLKLKQAGTTTGVLSCLDRECTESDLKEITTLWEEICLHKDPDTAMVNNIFAHIMLRNMGATESDCKHLTAFKQEMYLTDKPEAHMLALLLHWPTDNEDTCILDLSAMIKRTQDLYKQAYANHFRTRYLRPLFFIGKGQELNRIVHRKVLEGSVLQAMQDWSDEKIFQVPSIKEHLLKVRGEIREYRLFATVDGKEIEVVANLQNSLWRKRKVSFYLGFTIKGPVAFAIQTETADTKELLSEMDSSKQWPYGLLKFGACGDEMDARNLTKLKPEVNRVDEVQTYGLQSDAGNYECSVSGLRWVCKEEVSFKYKFLSWEEHMRSPVCKDYMPAGPLMDITVTSGQIEEVHLPHSICIDQTSTFSGQFAVLHVDPCCDVVEDVPKVTSSHIKFLQPTFPPRGVMIRKMAGTPFYYDVLIYKTNKEFLVLDVYVMPRDSALRQEVEEKQKSSGSILILNPGPDKSMQMGEHVSLTTDQVDAIIQPSARELRYESIFFEVLIRNTDSDFTLRLQSGKDTLWTCTIHKGDYQNQSAEH
;
A
#
# COMPACT_ATOMS: atom_id res chain seq x y z
N MET A 1 -9.18 -43.03 -8.55
CA MET A 1 -10.64 -43.04 -8.60
C MET A 1 -11.10 -41.63 -8.29
N TRP A 2 -11.01 -41.19 -7.04
CA TRP A 2 -11.45 -39.85 -6.60
C TRP A 2 -10.98 -38.65 -7.43
N ALA A 3 -9.70 -38.57 -7.83
CA ALA A 3 -9.23 -37.45 -8.66
C ALA A 3 -9.89 -37.41 -10.06
N LYS A 4 -10.21 -38.58 -10.64
CA LYS A 4 -10.95 -38.65 -11.91
C LYS A 4 -12.41 -38.27 -11.72
N ASP A 5 -13.02 -38.73 -10.63
CA ASP A 5 -14.42 -38.43 -10.30
C ASP A 5 -14.59 -36.93 -9.99
N ALA A 6 -13.64 -36.31 -9.29
CA ALA A 6 -13.63 -34.88 -9.01
C ALA A 6 -13.57 -34.06 -10.32
N LYS A 7 -12.66 -34.41 -11.22
CA LYS A 7 -12.56 -33.78 -12.54
C LYS A 7 -13.81 -33.97 -13.41
N GLN A 8 -14.50 -35.10 -13.30
CA GLN A 8 -15.78 -35.30 -14.00
C GLN A 8 -16.90 -34.40 -13.46
N ARG A 9 -16.86 -34.08 -12.17
CA ARG A 9 -17.86 -33.18 -11.53
C ARG A 9 -17.67 -31.72 -11.91
N ASP A 10 -16.43 -31.29 -12.13
CA ASP A 10 -16.12 -29.92 -12.55
C ASP A 10 -15.03 -29.91 -13.64
N PRO A 11 -15.40 -30.22 -14.90
CA PRO A 11 -14.44 -30.49 -15.98
C PRO A 11 -13.75 -29.24 -16.54
N GLN A 12 -14.24 -28.04 -16.20
CA GLN A 12 -13.69 -26.77 -16.69
C GLN A 12 -12.78 -26.07 -15.68
N ASN A 13 -12.63 -26.64 -14.48
CA ASN A 13 -11.90 -26.00 -13.38
C ASN A 13 -10.45 -26.51 -13.34
N SER A 14 -9.50 -25.62 -13.64
CA SER A 14 -8.08 -25.97 -13.65
C SER A 14 -7.59 -26.46 -12.27
N PHE A 15 -8.07 -25.87 -11.17
CA PHE A 15 -7.67 -26.28 -9.82
C PHE A 15 -8.14 -27.70 -9.47
N VAL A 16 -9.29 -28.12 -9.99
CA VAL A 16 -9.77 -29.50 -9.83
C VAL A 16 -8.94 -30.46 -10.71
N ALA A 17 -8.58 -30.03 -11.92
CA ALA A 17 -7.75 -30.82 -12.82
C ALA A 17 -6.34 -31.09 -12.28
N ASP A 18 -5.74 -30.16 -11.53
CA ASP A 18 -4.43 -30.30 -10.86
C ASP A 18 -4.35 -31.59 -10.04
N THR A 19 -5.44 -31.97 -9.36
CA THR A 19 -5.48 -33.14 -8.47
C THR A 19 -5.03 -34.43 -9.18
N LEU A 20 -5.35 -34.59 -10.47
CA LEU A 20 -4.96 -35.76 -11.25
C LEU A 20 -3.45 -35.76 -11.54
N GLY A 21 -2.90 -34.60 -11.92
CA GLY A 21 -1.46 -34.40 -12.11
C GLY A 21 -0.67 -34.68 -10.84
N GLN A 22 -1.13 -34.16 -9.70
CA GLN A 22 -0.52 -34.41 -8.38
C GLN A 22 -0.51 -35.90 -8.01
N VAL A 23 -1.61 -36.62 -8.26
CA VAL A 23 -1.67 -38.07 -8.01
C VAL A 23 -0.65 -38.84 -8.85
N HIS A 24 -0.53 -38.53 -10.15
CA HIS A 24 0.43 -39.19 -11.02
C HIS A 24 1.88 -38.83 -10.68
N LYS A 25 2.16 -37.57 -10.37
CA LYS A 25 3.46 -37.10 -9.88
C LYS A 25 3.87 -37.80 -8.57
N ASN A 26 2.95 -37.91 -7.62
CA ASN A 26 3.22 -38.59 -6.35
C ASN A 26 3.46 -40.09 -6.53
N ARG A 27 2.78 -40.75 -7.47
CA ARG A 27 3.08 -42.15 -7.84
C ARG A 27 4.48 -42.28 -8.46
N LEU A 28 4.88 -41.35 -9.32
CA LEU A 28 6.23 -41.31 -9.89
C LEU A 28 7.30 -41.11 -8.81
N LYS A 29 7.07 -40.18 -7.88
CA LYS A 29 7.97 -39.89 -6.74
C LYS A 29 8.17 -41.11 -5.83
N ASN A 30 7.11 -41.89 -5.61
CA ASN A 30 7.09 -43.03 -4.69
C ASN A 30 7.30 -44.39 -5.39
N LEU A 31 7.88 -44.40 -6.60
CA LEU A 31 8.25 -45.65 -7.26
C LEU A 31 9.28 -46.44 -6.44
N ARG A 32 9.07 -47.76 -6.32
CA ARG A 32 10.07 -48.67 -5.75
C ARG A 32 11.32 -48.69 -6.64
N ARG A 33 12.50 -48.52 -6.04
CA ARG A 33 13.78 -48.45 -6.75
C ARG A 33 14.51 -49.81 -6.73
N PRO A 34 15.20 -50.20 -7.82
CA PRO A 34 15.29 -49.50 -9.10
C PRO A 34 14.02 -49.70 -9.95
N ALA A 35 13.47 -48.61 -10.49
CA ALA A 35 12.28 -48.65 -11.32
C ALA A 35 12.69 -48.72 -12.80
N GLN A 36 12.05 -49.61 -13.56
CA GLN A 36 12.33 -49.77 -14.99
C GLN A 36 12.09 -48.45 -15.76
N PRO A 37 13.01 -48.02 -16.64
CA PRO A 37 12.88 -46.76 -17.40
C PRO A 37 11.55 -46.62 -18.14
N GLY A 38 11.06 -47.71 -18.76
CA GLY A 38 9.76 -47.70 -19.42
C GLY A 38 8.57 -47.47 -18.47
N GLY A 39 8.68 -47.88 -17.20
CA GLY A 39 7.68 -47.61 -16.16
C GLY A 39 7.74 -46.17 -15.65
N ILE A 40 8.94 -45.61 -15.50
CA ILE A 40 9.16 -44.19 -15.18
C ILE A 40 8.53 -43.30 -16.25
N LEU A 41 8.85 -43.55 -17.52
CA LEU A 41 8.34 -42.78 -18.66
C LEU A 41 6.82 -42.93 -18.84
N ALA A 42 6.26 -44.11 -18.59
CA ALA A 42 4.80 -44.32 -18.65
C ALA A 42 4.04 -43.52 -17.58
N LEU A 43 4.57 -43.45 -16.36
CA LEU A 43 3.97 -42.64 -15.30
C LEU A 43 4.18 -41.15 -15.52
N ALA A 44 5.36 -40.76 -15.99
CA ALA A 44 5.66 -39.38 -16.37
C ALA A 44 4.72 -38.89 -17.48
N LEU A 45 4.48 -39.70 -18.52
CA LEU A 45 3.54 -39.36 -19.59
C LEU A 45 2.13 -39.07 -19.05
N LYS A 46 1.62 -39.90 -18.13
CA LYS A 46 0.31 -39.69 -17.49
C LYS A 46 0.28 -38.41 -16.65
N ALA A 47 1.35 -38.11 -15.92
CA ALA A 47 1.44 -36.90 -15.11
C ALA A 47 1.52 -35.65 -15.99
N ILE A 48 2.37 -35.67 -17.02
CA ILE A 48 2.53 -34.57 -17.99
C ILE A 48 1.22 -34.30 -18.71
N GLN A 49 0.54 -35.32 -19.23
CA GLN A 49 -0.75 -35.14 -19.89
C GLN A 49 -1.81 -34.54 -18.97
N ALA A 50 -1.82 -34.92 -17.68
CA ALA A 50 -2.75 -34.34 -16.72
C ALA A 50 -2.45 -32.86 -16.42
N PHE A 51 -1.17 -32.49 -16.28
CA PHE A 51 -0.76 -31.11 -16.07
C PHE A 51 -0.92 -30.21 -17.32
N GLU A 52 -0.71 -30.76 -18.52
CA GLU A 52 -0.97 -30.06 -19.78
C GLU A 52 -2.46 -29.80 -19.98
N ASP A 53 -3.33 -30.72 -19.55
CA ASP A 53 -4.77 -30.51 -19.58
C ASP A 53 -5.24 -29.47 -18.55
N GLU A 54 -4.66 -29.48 -17.34
CA GLU A 54 -4.87 -28.40 -16.36
C GLU A 54 -4.47 -27.03 -16.93
N GLU A 55 -3.30 -26.94 -17.55
CA GLU A 55 -2.80 -25.70 -18.15
C GLU A 55 -3.74 -25.20 -19.25
N ARG A 56 -4.22 -26.10 -20.11
CA ARG A 56 -5.22 -25.76 -21.13
C ARG A 56 -6.48 -25.18 -20.49
N LEU A 57 -6.98 -25.81 -19.42
CA LEU A 57 -8.14 -25.28 -18.67
C LEU A 57 -7.85 -23.91 -18.03
N ALA A 58 -6.64 -23.69 -17.50
CA ALA A 58 -6.27 -22.41 -16.90
C ALA A 58 -6.21 -21.26 -17.93
N GLU A 59 -5.82 -21.57 -19.17
CA GLU A 59 -5.88 -20.64 -20.31
C GLU A 59 -7.33 -20.45 -20.79
N ASP A 60 -8.13 -21.51 -20.88
CA ASP A 60 -9.54 -21.45 -21.33
C ASP A 60 -10.48 -20.78 -20.30
N GLU A 61 -10.08 -20.71 -19.02
CA GLU A 61 -10.75 -19.89 -17.99
C GLU A 61 -10.73 -18.38 -18.37
N VAL A 62 -9.84 -17.98 -19.28
CA VAL A 62 -9.86 -16.65 -19.90
C VAL A 62 -10.87 -16.64 -21.05
N GLY A 63 -11.94 -15.85 -20.91
CA GLY A 63 -12.85 -15.57 -22.01
C GLY A 63 -14.27 -16.11 -21.88
N THR A 64 -14.63 -16.79 -20.80
CA THR A 64 -16.06 -16.96 -20.47
C THR A 64 -16.63 -15.67 -19.87
N ASN A 65 -17.02 -14.74 -20.76
CA ASN A 65 -18.14 -13.82 -20.56
C ASN A 65 -19.48 -14.58 -20.41
N VAL A 66 -19.47 -15.73 -19.72
CA VAL A 66 -20.66 -16.57 -19.56
C VAL A 66 -21.30 -16.16 -18.25
N LYS A 67 -22.40 -15.42 -18.39
CA LYS A 67 -23.43 -15.26 -17.36
C LYS A 67 -23.83 -16.64 -16.83
N LYS A 68 -23.19 -17.12 -15.76
CA LYS A 68 -23.84 -18.02 -14.81
C LYS A 68 -24.25 -17.19 -13.61
N ASN A 69 -25.56 -17.00 -13.46
CA ASN A 69 -26.23 -16.39 -12.29
C ASN A 69 -26.03 -14.88 -12.06
N GLY A 70 -25.71 -14.08 -13.08
CA GLY A 70 -25.70 -12.62 -12.95
C GLY A 70 -24.49 -12.03 -12.21
N TYR A 71 -23.50 -12.87 -11.86
CA TYR A 71 -22.21 -12.43 -11.31
C TYR A 71 -21.10 -12.76 -12.31
N PHE A 72 -20.24 -11.78 -12.61
CA PHE A 72 -19.02 -11.99 -13.39
C PHE A 72 -18.08 -12.90 -12.59
N HIS A 73 -17.75 -14.07 -13.13
CA HIS A 73 -16.78 -14.99 -12.53
C HIS A 73 -15.47 -14.94 -13.32
N ASP A 74 -14.84 -13.76 -13.38
CA ASP A 74 -13.42 -13.72 -13.72
C ASP A 74 -12.67 -14.40 -12.57
N SER A 75 -12.04 -15.54 -12.86
CA SER A 75 -11.14 -16.20 -11.91
C SER A 75 -10.01 -15.21 -11.59
N ARG A 76 -10.05 -14.61 -10.39
CA ARG A 76 -9.11 -13.56 -9.95
C ARG A 76 -7.64 -13.96 -10.10
N PHE A 77 -7.34 -15.26 -10.09
CA PHE A 77 -5.98 -15.79 -10.11
C PHE A 77 -5.75 -16.70 -11.31
N PHE A 78 -4.64 -16.51 -12.02
CA PHE A 78 -4.19 -17.46 -13.04
C PHE A 78 -3.58 -18.69 -12.36
N ASN A 79 -4.02 -19.90 -12.75
CA ASN A 79 -3.49 -21.13 -12.19
C ASN A 79 -2.27 -21.63 -12.96
N SER A 80 -1.07 -21.29 -12.48
CA SER A 80 0.20 -21.74 -13.07
C SER A 80 0.67 -23.13 -12.57
N ARG A 81 -0.13 -23.83 -11.76
CA ARG A 81 0.25 -25.12 -11.15
C ARG A 81 0.50 -26.22 -12.18
N GLY A 82 -0.25 -26.26 -13.28
CA GLY A 82 0.00 -27.19 -14.38
C GLY A 82 1.42 -27.07 -14.95
N MET A 83 1.84 -25.84 -15.29
CA MET A 83 3.19 -25.58 -15.79
C MET A 83 4.27 -25.94 -14.75
N PHE A 84 4.03 -25.62 -13.47
CA PHE A 84 4.96 -25.96 -12.39
C PHE A 84 5.06 -27.48 -12.17
N GLY A 85 3.92 -28.16 -12.13
CA GLY A 85 3.79 -29.61 -11.97
C GLY A 85 4.49 -30.38 -13.09
N PHE A 86 4.40 -29.90 -14.33
CA PHE A 86 5.18 -30.42 -15.45
C PHE A 86 6.69 -30.37 -15.18
N LEU A 87 7.21 -29.23 -14.73
CA LEU A 87 8.65 -29.07 -14.43
C LEU A 87 9.07 -29.97 -13.27
N GLN A 88 8.23 -30.14 -12.25
CA GLN A 88 8.48 -31.08 -11.15
C GLN A 88 8.54 -32.53 -11.63
N VAL A 89 7.67 -32.94 -12.56
CA VAL A 89 7.74 -34.27 -13.19
C VAL A 89 9.03 -34.42 -13.98
N CYS A 90 9.43 -33.42 -14.76
CA CYS A 90 10.67 -33.45 -15.53
C CYS A 90 11.91 -33.58 -14.63
N ASN A 91 11.94 -32.88 -13.49
CA ASN A 91 12.96 -33.03 -12.47
C ASN A 91 13.06 -34.49 -11.97
N LEU A 92 11.92 -35.09 -11.60
CA LEU A 92 11.86 -36.49 -11.15
C LEU A 92 12.33 -37.47 -12.23
N VAL A 93 11.89 -37.27 -13.48
CA VAL A 93 12.28 -38.10 -14.63
C VAL A 93 13.78 -38.06 -14.84
N TYR A 94 14.37 -36.85 -14.84
CA TYR A 94 15.81 -36.69 -15.01
C TYR A 94 16.57 -37.42 -13.91
N ASP A 95 16.22 -37.18 -12.65
CA ASP A 95 16.92 -37.77 -11.51
C ASP A 95 16.81 -39.30 -11.50
N LEU A 96 15.62 -39.85 -11.77
CA LEU A 96 15.39 -41.30 -11.76
C LEU A 96 16.06 -42.04 -12.92
N LEU A 97 16.16 -41.42 -14.10
CA LEU A 97 16.76 -42.04 -15.29
C LEU A 97 18.29 -41.90 -15.28
N VAL A 98 18.79 -40.70 -15.01
CA VAL A 98 20.23 -40.40 -15.02
C VAL A 98 20.96 -41.12 -13.88
N SER A 99 20.31 -41.33 -12.72
CA SER A 99 20.90 -42.12 -11.63
C SER A 99 21.10 -43.59 -11.99
N GLN A 100 20.37 -44.11 -12.98
CA GLN A 100 20.46 -45.51 -13.43
C GLN A 100 21.46 -45.66 -14.57
N ASN A 101 21.47 -44.73 -15.52
CA ASN A 101 22.41 -44.74 -16.64
C ASN A 101 22.71 -43.30 -17.11
N PRO A 102 23.99 -42.88 -17.11
CA PRO A 102 24.37 -41.51 -17.47
C PRO A 102 24.09 -41.14 -18.93
N THR A 103 23.91 -42.12 -19.84
CA THR A 103 23.53 -41.88 -21.24
C THR A 103 22.20 -41.12 -21.34
N TRP A 104 21.29 -41.28 -20.37
CA TRP A 104 20.04 -40.52 -20.31
C TRP A 104 20.25 -39.00 -20.28
N ARG A 105 21.36 -38.50 -19.72
CA ARG A 105 21.66 -37.06 -19.75
C ARG A 105 21.74 -36.57 -21.19
N GLY A 106 22.45 -37.29 -22.05
CA GLY A 106 22.58 -36.91 -23.47
C GLY A 106 21.25 -37.00 -24.23
N VAL A 107 20.42 -37.99 -23.90
CA VAL A 107 19.10 -38.17 -24.52
C VAL A 107 18.13 -37.04 -24.11
N LEU A 108 18.02 -36.76 -22.81
CA LEU A 108 17.10 -35.74 -22.27
C LEU A 108 17.49 -34.31 -22.66
N THR A 109 18.78 -34.06 -22.86
CA THR A 109 19.32 -32.75 -23.32
C THR A 109 19.36 -32.60 -24.85
N LYS A 110 18.87 -33.60 -25.60
CA LYS A 110 18.95 -33.71 -27.07
C LYS A 110 20.37 -33.73 -27.66
N LYS A 111 21.39 -34.03 -26.86
CA LYS A 111 22.77 -34.21 -27.35
C LYS A 111 22.89 -35.47 -28.21
N VAL A 112 22.14 -36.51 -27.88
CA VAL A 112 22.03 -37.73 -28.70
C VAL A 112 20.56 -38.10 -28.87
N SER A 113 20.22 -38.71 -30.01
CA SER A 113 18.86 -39.23 -30.21
C SER A 113 18.62 -40.45 -29.32
N LEU A 114 17.36 -40.67 -28.93
CA LEU A 114 16.99 -41.89 -28.19
C LEU A 114 17.37 -43.14 -28.98
N GLY A 115 17.14 -43.16 -30.30
CA GLY A 115 17.45 -44.29 -31.19
C GLY A 115 18.93 -44.68 -31.15
N SER A 116 19.83 -43.69 -31.24
CA SER A 116 21.28 -43.93 -31.13
C SER A 116 21.74 -44.40 -29.75
N ALA A 117 20.96 -44.08 -28.71
CA ALA A 117 21.28 -44.46 -27.32
C ALA A 117 20.74 -45.83 -26.92
N LEU A 118 19.79 -46.43 -27.66
CA LEU A 118 19.16 -47.71 -27.32
C LEU A 118 20.14 -48.86 -27.04
N PRO A 119 21.24 -49.05 -27.81
CA PRO A 119 22.19 -50.14 -27.52
C PRO A 119 22.81 -50.02 -26.13
N SER A 120 23.06 -48.78 -25.67
CA SER A 120 23.60 -48.49 -24.34
C SER A 120 22.55 -48.54 -23.23
N LEU A 121 21.26 -48.41 -23.58
CA LEU A 121 20.14 -48.45 -22.64
C LEU A 121 19.53 -49.86 -22.47
N GLY A 122 19.77 -50.77 -23.43
CA GLY A 122 19.41 -52.19 -23.34
C GLY A 122 17.92 -52.51 -23.48
N ASP A 123 17.07 -51.55 -23.86
CA ASP A 123 15.62 -51.74 -23.99
C ASP A 123 15.06 -51.02 -25.23
N HIS A 124 14.82 -51.79 -26.31
CA HIS A 124 14.22 -51.27 -27.55
C HIS A 124 12.76 -50.83 -27.38
N SER A 125 12.06 -51.30 -26.34
CA SER A 125 10.67 -50.91 -26.09
C SER A 125 10.50 -49.45 -25.67
N LEU A 126 11.61 -48.78 -25.33
CA LEU A 126 11.66 -47.35 -25.00
C LEU A 126 11.36 -46.44 -26.20
N LEU A 127 11.49 -46.93 -27.44
CA LEU A 127 11.17 -46.17 -28.65
C LEU A 127 9.75 -45.61 -28.65
N ARG A 128 8.80 -46.27 -27.98
CA ARG A 128 7.42 -45.77 -27.84
C ARG A 128 7.30 -44.42 -27.11
N PHE A 129 8.35 -43.98 -26.42
CA PHE A 129 8.41 -42.69 -25.71
C PHE A 129 9.24 -41.64 -26.46
N ASN A 130 9.68 -41.92 -27.69
CA ASN A 130 10.52 -41.01 -28.47
C ASN A 130 9.91 -39.61 -28.59
N ASP A 131 8.60 -39.51 -28.88
CA ASP A 131 7.91 -38.23 -29.02
C ASP A 131 7.89 -37.43 -27.71
N LEU A 132 7.65 -38.12 -26.58
CA LEU A 132 7.70 -37.50 -25.26
C LEU A 132 9.11 -36.96 -24.99
N ILE A 133 10.14 -37.79 -25.15
CA ILE A 133 11.53 -37.43 -24.86
C ILE A 133 11.98 -36.26 -25.74
N ASN A 134 11.62 -36.27 -27.03
CA ASN A 134 12.00 -35.23 -27.97
C ASN A 134 11.32 -33.88 -27.69
N ARG A 135 10.21 -33.81 -26.95
CA ARG A 135 9.59 -32.53 -26.56
C ARG A 135 10.01 -32.02 -25.18
N LEU A 136 10.56 -32.86 -24.30
CA LEU A 136 10.84 -32.48 -22.90
C LEU A 136 11.72 -31.24 -22.80
N ARG A 137 12.90 -31.24 -23.45
CA ARG A 137 13.86 -30.12 -23.38
C ARG A 137 13.22 -28.78 -23.75
N ASP A 138 12.58 -28.71 -24.91
CA ASP A 138 12.04 -27.45 -25.43
C ASP A 138 10.81 -27.00 -24.63
N THR A 139 10.04 -27.96 -24.11
CA THR A 139 8.91 -27.67 -23.23
C THR A 139 9.37 -27.17 -21.86
N VAL A 140 10.45 -27.74 -21.31
CA VAL A 140 11.11 -27.25 -20.08
C VAL A 140 11.63 -25.84 -20.29
N GLU A 141 12.31 -25.57 -21.41
CA GLU A 141 12.80 -24.25 -21.78
C GLU A 141 11.66 -23.22 -21.83
N LYS A 142 10.58 -23.52 -22.58
CA LYS A 142 9.40 -22.65 -22.68
C LYS A 142 8.76 -22.34 -21.32
N LYS A 143 8.52 -23.38 -20.51
CA LYS A 143 7.86 -23.22 -19.19
C LYS A 143 8.75 -22.54 -18.17
N TRP A 144 10.07 -22.76 -18.23
CA TRP A 144 11.00 -21.99 -17.42
C TRP A 144 11.00 -20.51 -17.79
N THR A 145 11.03 -20.18 -19.10
CA THR A 145 10.93 -18.78 -19.56
C THR A 145 9.65 -18.10 -19.07
N PHE A 146 8.53 -18.82 -19.05
CA PHE A 146 7.30 -18.32 -18.42
C PHE A 146 7.52 -17.98 -16.94
N PHE A 147 8.06 -18.92 -16.14
CA PHE A 147 8.27 -18.68 -14.71
C PHE A 147 9.32 -17.60 -14.42
N ASP A 148 10.35 -17.49 -15.25
CA ASP A 148 11.37 -16.46 -15.13
C ASP A 148 10.72 -15.07 -15.25
N GLY A 149 9.95 -14.81 -16.31
CA GLY A 149 9.18 -13.56 -16.43
C GLY A 149 8.09 -13.39 -15.37
N PHE A 150 7.34 -14.46 -15.05
CA PHE A 150 6.27 -14.43 -14.07
C PHE A 150 6.75 -14.03 -12.67
N LEU A 151 7.91 -14.53 -12.25
CA LEU A 151 8.50 -14.24 -10.93
C LEU A 151 9.28 -12.92 -10.92
N THR A 152 9.96 -12.56 -12.03
CA THR A 152 10.69 -11.29 -12.16
C THR A 152 9.74 -10.09 -12.16
N TYR A 153 8.68 -10.13 -12.97
CA TYR A 153 7.80 -8.97 -13.15
C TYR A 153 6.68 -8.87 -12.12
N SER A 154 6.37 -9.94 -11.38
CA SER A 154 5.20 -9.96 -10.49
C SER A 154 5.40 -10.74 -9.19
N LYS A 155 4.52 -10.50 -8.23
CA LYS A 155 4.36 -11.29 -6.99
C LYS A 155 2.89 -11.43 -6.60
N PRO A 156 2.51 -12.43 -5.78
CA PRO A 156 1.12 -12.69 -5.44
C PRO A 156 0.39 -11.48 -4.87
N ASP A 157 1.08 -10.72 -4.01
CA ASP A 157 0.56 -9.53 -3.34
C ASP A 157 1.72 -8.59 -2.97
N ILE A 158 1.45 -7.30 -2.78
CA ILE A 158 2.46 -6.30 -2.39
C ILE A 158 3.22 -6.67 -1.10
N LYS A 159 2.61 -7.44 -0.18
CA LYS A 159 3.21 -7.89 1.09
C LYS A 159 3.78 -9.31 1.04
N LYS A 160 3.57 -10.05 -0.04
CA LYS A 160 3.86 -11.49 -0.09
C LYS A 160 4.62 -11.88 -1.34
N ASP A 161 5.77 -12.51 -1.14
CA ASP A 161 6.53 -13.15 -2.22
C ASP A 161 6.01 -14.54 -2.58
N ASP A 162 6.30 -14.97 -3.80
CA ASP A 162 6.13 -16.37 -4.18
C ASP A 162 7.05 -17.27 -3.32
N PRO A 163 6.62 -18.49 -2.99
CA PRO A 163 7.48 -19.43 -2.28
C PRO A 163 8.81 -19.69 -3.01
N GLU A 164 9.92 -19.56 -2.30
CA GLU A 164 11.29 -19.67 -2.83
C GLU A 164 11.53 -20.98 -3.61
N TYR A 165 10.90 -22.07 -3.19
CA TYR A 165 11.03 -23.36 -3.85
C TYR A 165 10.57 -23.34 -5.32
N ILE A 166 9.68 -22.44 -5.72
CA ILE A 166 9.21 -22.35 -7.10
C ILE A 166 10.38 -21.95 -8.00
N SER A 167 11.02 -20.81 -7.73
CA SER A 167 12.18 -20.34 -8.51
C SER A 167 13.33 -21.35 -8.51
N ARG A 168 13.61 -21.95 -7.34
CA ARG A 168 14.66 -22.95 -7.19
C ARG A 168 14.40 -24.21 -8.02
N GLU A 169 13.20 -24.77 -7.96
CA GLU A 169 12.85 -26.02 -8.67
C GLU A 169 12.73 -25.82 -10.19
N THR A 170 12.18 -24.71 -10.65
CA THR A 170 12.09 -24.39 -12.08
C THR A 170 13.48 -24.17 -12.67
N SER A 171 14.35 -23.41 -11.98
CA SER A 171 15.75 -23.20 -12.38
C SER A 171 16.56 -24.49 -12.37
N ALA A 172 16.38 -25.35 -11.36
CA ALA A 172 17.04 -26.65 -11.31
C ALA A 172 16.61 -27.54 -12.50
N CYS A 173 15.32 -27.54 -12.85
CA CYS A 173 14.82 -28.28 -14.01
C CYS A 173 15.42 -27.74 -15.32
N TYR A 174 15.48 -26.42 -15.46
CA TYR A 174 16.07 -25.77 -16.62
C TYR A 174 17.54 -26.15 -16.79
N ARG A 175 18.34 -26.11 -15.72
CA ARG A 175 19.76 -26.51 -15.78
C ARG A 175 19.95 -27.97 -16.20
N LYS A 176 19.10 -28.89 -15.70
CA LYS A 176 19.16 -30.31 -16.07
C LYS A 176 18.89 -30.58 -17.56
N TYR A 177 17.94 -29.87 -18.18
CA TYR A 177 17.54 -30.13 -19.56
C TYR A 177 18.23 -29.22 -20.59
N VAL A 178 18.48 -27.97 -20.23
CA VAL A 178 19.01 -26.93 -21.12
C VAL A 178 20.46 -26.57 -20.75
N GLY A 179 20.76 -26.49 -19.46
CA GLY A 179 22.07 -26.07 -18.92
C GLY A 179 23.23 -27.04 -19.22
N ASP A 180 23.04 -28.36 -19.23
CA ASP A 180 24.17 -29.29 -19.48
C ASP A 180 24.42 -29.59 -20.98
N SER A 181 23.71 -28.93 -21.90
CA SER A 181 23.82 -29.22 -23.34
C SER A 181 25.09 -28.58 -23.95
N THR A 182 26.05 -29.43 -24.37
CA THR A 182 27.24 -28.99 -25.12
C THR A 182 26.93 -28.88 -26.60
N SER A 183 27.26 -27.72 -27.18
CA SER A 183 27.16 -27.35 -28.59
C SER A 183 28.01 -28.28 -29.46
N SER A 184 27.49 -29.45 -29.81
CA SER A 184 28.18 -30.40 -30.70
C SER A 184 27.60 -30.41 -32.12
N HIS A 185 26.55 -29.63 -32.42
CA HIS A 185 25.86 -29.71 -33.72
C HIS A 185 25.35 -28.40 -34.36
N LEU A 186 25.71 -27.21 -33.89
CA LEU A 186 25.29 -25.96 -34.55
C LEU A 186 26.50 -25.20 -35.09
N LYS A 187 26.68 -25.23 -36.41
CA LYS A 187 27.79 -24.60 -37.16
C LYS A 187 27.65 -23.07 -37.34
N GLU A 188 26.69 -22.42 -36.68
CA GLU A 188 26.47 -20.97 -36.78
C GLU A 188 27.12 -20.24 -35.61
N LYS A 189 27.98 -19.24 -35.90
CA LYS A 189 28.75 -18.48 -34.90
C LYS A 189 27.92 -17.89 -33.75
N GLY A 190 26.63 -17.56 -33.98
CA GLY A 190 25.74 -17.03 -32.94
C GLY A 190 25.09 -18.07 -32.02
N ALA A 191 25.04 -19.36 -32.40
CA ALA A 191 24.38 -20.40 -31.61
C ALA A 191 25.17 -20.76 -30.35
N ASP A 192 26.50 -20.73 -30.41
CA ASP A 192 27.39 -20.96 -29.26
C ASP A 192 27.24 -19.86 -28.20
N LEU A 193 27.16 -18.60 -28.64
CA LEU A 193 26.96 -17.44 -27.76
C LEU A 193 25.63 -17.51 -27.02
N ILE A 194 24.54 -17.80 -27.73
CA ILE A 194 23.22 -17.99 -27.12
C ILE A 194 23.24 -19.14 -26.11
N GLN A 195 23.96 -20.23 -26.42
CA GLN A 195 24.06 -21.34 -25.49
C GLN A 195 24.79 -20.93 -24.20
N LYS A 196 25.89 -20.18 -24.29
CA LYS A 196 26.59 -19.63 -23.10
C LYS A 196 25.68 -18.75 -22.25
N LEU A 197 24.87 -17.90 -22.87
CA LEU A 197 23.87 -17.10 -22.16
C LEU A 197 22.81 -17.97 -21.47
N LYS A 198 22.35 -19.05 -22.11
CA LYS A 198 21.43 -20.02 -21.49
C LYS A 198 22.06 -20.70 -20.27
N LEU A 199 23.35 -21.03 -20.29
CA LEU A 199 24.05 -21.56 -19.10
C LEU A 199 23.96 -20.62 -17.91
N LYS A 200 24.11 -19.32 -18.17
CA LYS A 200 23.99 -18.25 -17.16
C LYS A 200 22.55 -17.85 -16.87
N GLN A 201 21.56 -18.50 -17.49
CA GLN A 201 20.14 -18.16 -17.44
C GLN A 201 19.86 -16.69 -17.81
N ALA A 202 20.67 -16.14 -18.72
CA ALA A 202 20.59 -14.76 -19.22
C ALA A 202 20.33 -14.69 -20.74
N GLY A 203 19.77 -15.77 -21.30
CA GLY A 203 19.42 -15.87 -22.73
C GLY A 203 18.10 -15.16 -23.10
N THR A 204 17.40 -14.60 -22.13
CA THR A 204 16.15 -13.83 -22.28
C THR A 204 16.30 -12.48 -21.58
N THR A 205 15.45 -11.51 -21.92
CA THR A 205 15.44 -10.20 -21.25
C THR A 205 15.17 -10.32 -19.75
N THR A 206 14.20 -11.16 -19.37
CA THR A 206 13.91 -11.49 -17.96
C THR A 206 15.12 -12.07 -17.23
N GLY A 207 15.90 -12.92 -17.91
CA GLY A 207 17.11 -13.51 -17.37
C GLY A 207 18.20 -12.47 -17.09
N VAL A 208 18.34 -11.46 -17.96
CA VAL A 208 19.25 -10.31 -17.73
C VAL A 208 18.75 -9.45 -16.58
N LEU A 209 17.45 -9.12 -16.56
CA LEU A 209 16.84 -8.29 -15.52
C LEU A 209 16.89 -8.93 -14.13
N SER A 210 16.82 -10.27 -14.05
CA SER A 210 16.90 -11.00 -12.79
C SER A 210 18.32 -11.25 -12.29
N CYS A 211 19.37 -10.82 -12.99
CA CYS A 211 20.77 -11.07 -12.60
C CYS A 211 21.07 -10.59 -11.17
N LEU A 212 20.62 -9.40 -10.79
CA LEU A 212 20.82 -8.87 -9.43
C LEU A 212 19.94 -9.57 -8.38
N ASP A 213 18.76 -10.09 -8.78
CA ASP A 213 17.95 -10.94 -7.90
C ASP A 213 18.58 -12.33 -7.68
N ARG A 214 19.36 -12.81 -8.66
CA ARG A 214 20.09 -14.10 -8.62
C ARG A 214 21.52 -13.98 -8.09
N GLU A 215 21.90 -12.81 -7.56
CA GLU A 215 23.22 -12.54 -6.99
C GLU A 215 24.38 -12.82 -7.98
N CYS A 216 24.18 -12.51 -9.27
CA CYS A 216 25.26 -12.60 -10.25
C CYS A 216 26.46 -11.74 -9.85
N THR A 217 27.67 -12.26 -10.07
CA THR A 217 28.90 -11.51 -9.81
C THR A 217 29.12 -10.44 -10.88
N GLU A 218 29.95 -9.44 -10.58
CA GLU A 218 30.36 -8.42 -11.57
C GLU A 218 30.99 -9.10 -12.80
N SER A 219 31.82 -10.14 -12.58
CA SER A 219 32.42 -10.93 -13.67
C SER A 219 31.40 -11.64 -14.54
N ASP A 220 30.34 -12.20 -13.94
CA ASP A 220 29.26 -12.84 -14.70
C ASP A 220 28.54 -11.84 -15.59
N LEU A 221 28.23 -10.66 -15.05
CA LEU A 221 27.54 -9.61 -15.79
C LEU A 221 28.40 -9.00 -16.90
N LYS A 222 29.72 -8.89 -16.72
CA LYS A 222 30.65 -8.51 -17.80
C LYS A 222 30.60 -9.50 -18.94
N GLU A 223 30.69 -10.79 -18.62
CA GLU A 223 30.61 -11.85 -19.62
C GLU A 223 29.25 -11.83 -20.35
N ILE A 224 28.14 -11.68 -19.63
CA ILE A 224 26.80 -11.55 -20.22
C ILE A 224 26.71 -10.35 -21.16
N THR A 225 27.28 -9.20 -20.76
CA THR A 225 27.28 -7.96 -21.54
C THR A 225 28.04 -8.15 -22.85
N THR A 226 29.26 -8.71 -22.79
CA THR A 226 30.07 -9.02 -23.99
C THR A 226 29.37 -10.02 -24.90
N LEU A 227 28.75 -11.07 -24.35
CA LEU A 227 28.02 -12.06 -25.15
C LEU A 227 26.84 -11.42 -25.90
N TRP A 228 26.08 -10.54 -25.26
CA TRP A 228 24.99 -9.82 -25.94
C TRP A 228 25.50 -8.81 -26.96
N GLU A 229 26.63 -8.14 -26.70
CA GLU A 229 27.28 -7.24 -27.67
C GLU A 229 27.70 -8.00 -28.94
N GLU A 230 28.29 -9.19 -28.79
CA GLU A 230 28.64 -10.06 -29.93
C GLU A 230 27.41 -10.55 -30.70
N ILE A 231 26.31 -10.85 -30.01
CA ILE A 231 25.06 -11.30 -30.66
C ILE A 231 24.41 -10.18 -31.46
N CYS A 232 24.49 -8.92 -31.02
CA CYS A 232 24.01 -7.76 -31.78
C CYS A 232 24.60 -7.71 -33.20
N LEU A 233 25.80 -8.24 -33.42
CA LEU A 233 26.47 -8.28 -34.72
C LEU A 233 25.99 -9.41 -35.65
N HIS A 234 25.18 -10.34 -35.14
CA HIS A 234 24.92 -11.61 -35.82
C HIS A 234 23.44 -12.01 -35.93
N LYS A 235 22.57 -11.71 -34.94
CA LYS A 235 21.19 -12.22 -34.92
C LYS A 235 20.26 -11.38 -34.04
N ASP A 236 19.02 -11.16 -34.50
CA ASP A 236 17.93 -10.49 -33.76
C ASP A 236 18.40 -9.20 -33.07
N PRO A 237 18.81 -8.19 -33.88
CA PRO A 237 19.50 -7.00 -33.37
C PRO A 237 18.69 -6.29 -32.30
N ASP A 238 17.37 -6.17 -32.47
CA ASP A 238 16.52 -5.42 -31.54
C ASP A 238 16.50 -6.03 -30.14
N THR A 239 16.32 -7.35 -30.03
CA THR A 239 16.29 -8.06 -28.74
C THR A 239 17.67 -8.09 -28.11
N ALA A 240 18.70 -8.32 -28.93
CA ALA A 240 20.08 -8.34 -28.48
C ALA A 240 20.51 -6.96 -27.95
N MET A 241 20.12 -5.88 -28.64
CA MET A 241 20.39 -4.50 -28.23
C MET A 241 19.71 -4.16 -26.90
N VAL A 242 18.42 -4.51 -26.74
CA VAL A 242 17.69 -4.32 -25.47
C VAL A 242 18.39 -5.04 -24.33
N ASN A 243 18.78 -6.30 -24.54
CA ASN A 243 19.44 -7.10 -23.51
C ASN A 243 20.85 -6.60 -23.20
N ASN A 244 21.60 -6.14 -24.20
CA ASN A 244 22.91 -5.52 -24.00
C ASN A 244 22.80 -4.24 -23.16
N ILE A 245 21.84 -3.35 -23.48
CA ILE A 245 21.62 -2.12 -22.71
C ILE A 245 21.21 -2.45 -21.27
N PHE A 246 20.28 -3.39 -21.06
CA PHE A 246 19.93 -3.81 -19.70
C PHE A 246 21.11 -4.41 -18.95
N ALA A 247 21.97 -5.19 -19.60
CA ALA A 247 23.17 -5.75 -18.97
C ALA A 247 24.15 -4.63 -18.52
N HIS A 248 24.34 -3.59 -19.34
CA HIS A 248 25.09 -2.39 -18.94
C HIS A 248 24.43 -1.64 -17.77
N ILE A 249 23.11 -1.54 -17.72
CA ILE A 249 22.38 -0.97 -16.57
C ILE A 249 22.64 -1.81 -15.32
N MET A 250 22.57 -3.15 -15.41
CA MET A 250 22.86 -4.04 -14.27
C MET A 250 24.29 -3.86 -13.74
N LEU A 251 25.28 -3.77 -14.64
CA LEU A 251 26.69 -3.54 -14.28
C LEU A 251 26.89 -2.22 -13.52
N ARG A 252 26.29 -1.12 -14.01
CA ARG A 252 26.36 0.19 -13.34
C ARG A 252 25.73 0.16 -11.96
N ASN A 253 24.66 -0.59 -11.79
CA ASN A 253 23.99 -0.80 -10.50
C ASN A 253 24.80 -1.68 -9.52
N MET A 254 25.90 -2.31 -9.97
CA MET A 254 26.89 -2.94 -9.09
C MET A 254 28.08 -2.02 -8.74
N GLY A 255 28.10 -0.79 -9.27
CA GLY A 255 29.20 0.17 -9.07
C GLY A 255 30.31 0.09 -10.12
N ALA A 256 30.13 -0.65 -11.22
CA ALA A 256 31.12 -0.73 -12.29
C ALA A 256 31.23 0.59 -13.09
N THR A 257 32.45 1.04 -13.38
CA THR A 257 32.77 2.30 -14.08
C THR A 257 33.02 2.12 -15.60
N GLU A 258 32.47 1.06 -16.20
CA GLU A 258 32.81 0.63 -17.57
C GLU A 258 32.36 1.58 -18.69
N SER A 259 32.89 1.31 -19.89
CA SER A 259 32.74 2.09 -21.12
C SER A 259 31.30 2.28 -21.59
N ASP A 260 31.11 3.28 -22.45
CA ASP A 260 29.81 3.62 -23.04
C ASP A 260 29.20 2.45 -23.83
N CYS A 261 27.89 2.27 -23.68
CA CYS A 261 27.13 1.28 -24.43
C CYS A 261 27.01 1.72 -25.90
N LYS A 262 27.70 1.02 -26.81
CA LYS A 262 27.75 1.35 -28.25
C LYS A 262 26.37 1.36 -28.93
N HIS A 263 25.43 0.60 -28.39
CA HIS A 263 24.09 0.45 -28.96
C HIS A 263 23.07 1.47 -28.45
N LEU A 264 23.43 2.29 -27.45
CA LEU A 264 22.50 3.22 -26.80
C LEU A 264 21.94 4.26 -27.78
N THR A 265 22.80 4.89 -28.58
CA THR A 265 22.37 5.93 -29.54
C THR A 265 21.48 5.35 -30.65
N ALA A 266 21.84 4.17 -31.17
CA ALA A 266 21.04 3.49 -32.20
C ALA A 266 19.65 3.13 -31.65
N PHE A 267 19.58 2.58 -30.43
CA PHE A 267 18.31 2.26 -29.80
C PHE A 267 17.42 3.49 -29.60
N LYS A 268 17.97 4.62 -29.10
CA LYS A 268 17.21 5.89 -28.95
C LYS A 268 16.59 6.39 -30.27
N GLN A 269 17.13 6.02 -31.44
CA GLN A 269 16.62 6.40 -32.76
C GLN A 269 15.58 5.43 -33.32
N GLU A 270 15.72 4.12 -33.08
CA GLU A 270 14.94 3.06 -33.73
C GLU A 270 13.84 2.45 -32.86
N MET A 271 13.76 2.86 -31.59
CA MET A 271 12.88 2.35 -30.54
C MET A 271 11.39 2.14 -30.92
N TYR A 272 10.84 2.95 -31.83
CA TYR A 272 9.42 2.88 -32.22
C TYR A 272 9.06 1.66 -33.07
N LEU A 273 10.06 0.88 -33.50
CA LEU A 273 9.88 -0.23 -34.43
C LEU A 273 9.62 -1.58 -33.75
N THR A 274 9.80 -1.69 -32.44
CA THR A 274 9.75 -2.98 -31.72
C THR A 274 8.50 -3.15 -30.88
N ASP A 275 7.69 -4.17 -31.16
CA ASP A 275 6.45 -4.47 -30.43
C ASP A 275 6.67 -5.23 -29.10
N LYS A 276 7.86 -5.16 -28.51
CA LYS A 276 8.16 -5.85 -27.25
C LYS A 276 7.92 -4.94 -26.04
N PRO A 277 7.18 -5.41 -25.01
CA PRO A 277 6.95 -4.66 -23.77
C PRO A 277 8.25 -4.20 -23.09
N GLU A 278 9.27 -5.06 -23.05
CA GLU A 278 10.55 -4.75 -22.39
C GLU A 278 11.32 -3.64 -23.10
N ALA A 279 11.24 -3.58 -24.44
CA ALA A 279 11.84 -2.50 -25.21
C ALA A 279 11.14 -1.16 -24.93
N HIS A 280 9.81 -1.18 -24.80
CA HIS A 280 9.02 -0.01 -24.43
C HIS A 280 9.19 0.41 -22.96
N MET A 281 9.52 -0.52 -22.06
CA MET A 281 9.94 -0.20 -20.70
C MET A 281 11.32 0.49 -20.71
N LEU A 282 12.28 -0.06 -21.47
CA LEU A 282 13.61 0.54 -21.64
C LEU A 282 13.53 1.95 -22.26
N ALA A 283 12.69 2.10 -23.28
CA ALA A 283 12.34 3.38 -23.90
C ALA A 283 11.95 4.44 -22.88
N LEU A 284 10.95 4.13 -22.05
CA LEU A 284 10.45 5.05 -21.03
C LEU A 284 11.55 5.39 -20.02
N LEU A 285 12.38 4.42 -19.61
CA LEU A 285 13.49 4.66 -18.70
C LEU A 285 14.54 5.61 -19.30
N LEU A 286 14.87 5.46 -20.58
CA LEU A 286 15.89 6.25 -21.27
C LEU A 286 15.43 7.64 -21.68
N HIS A 287 14.13 7.83 -21.90
CA HIS A 287 13.55 9.10 -22.35
C HIS A 287 12.79 9.86 -21.25
N TRP A 288 12.67 9.29 -20.04
CA TRP A 288 12.07 10.04 -18.93
C TRP A 288 12.93 11.26 -18.60
N PRO A 289 12.40 12.49 -18.58
CA PRO A 289 13.21 13.70 -18.41
C PRO A 289 13.76 13.82 -17.01
N THR A 290 14.91 14.46 -16.90
CA THR A 290 15.53 14.83 -15.61
C THR A 290 15.91 16.31 -15.65
N ASP A 291 16.05 16.95 -14.49
CA ASP A 291 16.28 18.40 -14.36
C ASP A 291 17.53 18.93 -15.12
N ASN A 292 18.38 18.03 -15.66
CA ASN A 292 19.65 18.33 -16.32
C ASN A 292 19.69 17.99 -17.83
N GLU A 293 18.61 17.51 -18.44
CA GLU A 293 18.59 17.11 -19.86
C GLU A 293 17.60 17.96 -20.69
N ASP A 294 17.90 18.14 -21.98
CA ASP A 294 17.09 18.88 -22.95
C ASP A 294 15.64 18.38 -23.03
N THR A 295 14.74 19.27 -23.46
CA THR A 295 13.29 19.07 -23.55
C THR A 295 12.92 17.73 -24.18
N CYS A 296 12.03 16.96 -23.52
CA CYS A 296 11.58 15.67 -24.04
C CYS A 296 10.90 15.82 -25.41
N ILE A 297 11.57 15.32 -26.45
CA ILE A 297 11.06 15.37 -27.84
C ILE A 297 9.87 14.42 -28.02
N LEU A 298 9.68 13.45 -27.11
CA LEU A 298 8.69 12.36 -27.26
C LEU A 298 7.39 12.63 -26.51
N ASP A 299 6.29 12.14 -27.09
CA ASP A 299 4.99 12.08 -26.42
C ASP A 299 4.99 10.92 -25.41
N LEU A 300 5.42 11.23 -24.18
CA LEU A 300 5.45 10.29 -23.07
C LEU A 300 4.08 9.68 -22.77
N SER A 301 2.98 10.43 -22.93
CA SER A 301 1.63 9.92 -22.71
C SER A 301 1.27 8.85 -23.74
N ALA A 302 1.60 9.06 -25.01
CA ALA A 302 1.42 8.05 -26.06
C ALA A 302 2.29 6.81 -25.82
N MET A 303 3.54 6.99 -25.38
CA MET A 303 4.43 5.87 -25.05
C MET A 303 3.92 5.05 -23.87
N ILE A 304 3.48 5.69 -22.78
CA ILE A 304 2.89 5.00 -21.63
C ILE A 304 1.68 4.17 -22.06
N LYS A 305 0.79 4.74 -22.87
CA LYS A 305 -0.38 4.02 -23.39
C LYS A 305 0.04 2.81 -24.24
N ARG A 306 1.02 2.97 -25.12
CA ARG A 306 1.56 1.87 -25.94
C ARG A 306 2.13 0.75 -25.06
N THR A 307 2.93 1.10 -24.05
CA THR A 307 3.48 0.13 -23.07
C THR A 307 2.36 -0.62 -22.35
N GLN A 308 1.31 0.07 -21.92
CA GLN A 308 0.16 -0.55 -21.26
C GLN A 308 -0.58 -1.53 -22.18
N ASP A 309 -0.73 -1.21 -23.47
CA ASP A 309 -1.40 -2.07 -24.43
C ASP A 309 -0.57 -3.31 -24.78
N LEU A 310 0.74 -3.15 -24.95
CA LEU A 310 1.67 -4.28 -25.14
C LEU A 310 1.70 -5.19 -23.89
N TYR A 311 1.69 -4.61 -22.69
CA TYR A 311 1.54 -5.37 -21.45
C TYR A 311 0.24 -6.19 -21.42
N LYS A 312 -0.89 -5.58 -21.82
CA LYS A 312 -2.18 -6.28 -21.85
C LYS A 312 -2.15 -7.49 -22.78
N GLN A 313 -1.49 -7.36 -23.94
CA GLN A 313 -1.36 -8.43 -24.91
C GLN A 313 -0.42 -9.54 -24.44
N ALA A 314 0.70 -9.18 -23.82
CA ALA A 314 1.76 -10.14 -23.49
C ALA A 314 1.58 -10.83 -22.13
N TYR A 315 1.08 -10.13 -21.10
CA TYR A 315 1.13 -10.64 -19.71
C TYR A 315 -0.17 -10.55 -18.92
N ALA A 316 -1.14 -9.71 -19.29
CA ALA A 316 -2.30 -9.46 -18.41
C ALA A 316 -3.11 -10.73 -18.09
N ASN A 317 -3.22 -11.66 -19.03
CA ASN A 317 -3.91 -12.95 -18.83
C ASN A 317 -3.28 -13.78 -17.71
N HIS A 318 -1.96 -13.76 -17.61
CA HIS A 318 -1.19 -14.51 -16.63
C HIS A 318 -1.02 -13.76 -15.31
N PHE A 319 -0.91 -12.43 -15.36
CA PHE A 319 -0.61 -11.63 -14.16
C PHE A 319 -1.87 -11.22 -13.38
N ARG A 320 -3.05 -11.11 -14.00
CA ARG A 320 -4.35 -10.83 -13.34
C ARG A 320 -4.25 -9.88 -12.12
N THR A 321 -4.57 -10.34 -10.91
CA THR A 321 -4.53 -9.54 -9.67
C THR A 321 -3.16 -9.52 -8.98
N ARG A 322 -2.11 -10.08 -9.59
CA ARG A 322 -0.75 -10.07 -9.02
C ARG A 322 -0.21 -8.65 -9.00
N TYR A 323 0.56 -8.35 -7.96
CA TYR A 323 1.27 -7.09 -7.86
C TYR A 323 2.44 -7.07 -8.85
N LEU A 324 2.54 -6.00 -9.65
CA LEU A 324 3.65 -5.81 -10.58
C LEU A 324 4.83 -5.18 -9.85
N ARG A 325 6.00 -5.82 -9.92
CA ARG A 325 7.20 -5.34 -9.23
C ARG A 325 7.79 -4.13 -9.96
N PRO A 326 8.10 -3.02 -9.26
CA PRO A 326 8.92 -1.96 -9.83
C PRO A 326 10.36 -2.47 -9.96
N LEU A 327 10.86 -2.64 -11.18
CA LEU A 327 12.23 -3.14 -11.40
C LEU A 327 13.26 -2.03 -11.28
N PHE A 328 12.90 -0.83 -11.72
CA PHE A 328 13.81 0.30 -11.83
C PHE A 328 13.19 1.56 -11.25
N PHE A 329 14.03 2.48 -10.81
CA PHE A 329 13.70 3.81 -10.32
C PHE A 329 14.58 4.85 -11.02
N ILE A 330 14.13 6.10 -11.05
CA ILE A 330 14.92 7.22 -11.59
C ILE A 330 15.70 7.91 -10.46
N GLY A 331 17.01 7.91 -10.60
CA GLY A 331 17.99 8.56 -9.74
C GLY A 331 18.47 9.90 -10.27
N LYS A 332 19.30 10.58 -9.47
CA LYS A 332 19.91 11.88 -9.81
C LYS A 332 21.15 11.78 -10.70
N GLY A 333 21.55 10.57 -11.09
CA GLY A 333 22.66 10.34 -12.02
C GLY A 333 22.38 10.85 -13.44
N GLN A 334 23.35 10.71 -14.34
CA GLN A 334 23.22 11.02 -15.77
C GLN A 334 23.23 9.74 -16.61
N GLU A 335 22.61 9.78 -17.80
CA GLU A 335 22.55 8.65 -18.74
C GLU A 335 22.12 7.35 -18.03
N LEU A 336 22.83 6.23 -18.23
CA LEU A 336 22.46 4.95 -17.61
C LEU A 336 22.64 4.92 -16.08
N ASN A 337 23.46 5.80 -15.48
CA ASN A 337 23.64 5.85 -14.02
C ASN A 337 22.40 6.41 -13.30
N ARG A 338 21.49 7.06 -14.04
CA ARG A 338 20.21 7.52 -13.50
C ARG A 338 19.20 6.39 -13.33
N ILE A 339 19.43 5.23 -13.92
CA ILE A 339 18.52 4.08 -13.82
C ILE A 339 18.97 3.22 -12.64
N VAL A 340 18.21 3.26 -11.54
CA VAL A 340 18.53 2.55 -10.30
C VAL A 340 17.69 1.28 -10.21
N HIS A 341 18.32 0.12 -10.16
CA HIS A 341 17.63 -1.16 -9.98
C HIS A 341 17.12 -1.31 -8.55
N ARG A 342 15.92 -1.89 -8.39
CA ARG A 342 15.26 -2.11 -7.10
C ARG A 342 16.18 -2.75 -6.05
N LYS A 343 17.01 -3.72 -6.43
CA LYS A 343 17.92 -4.42 -5.50
C LYS A 343 18.99 -3.52 -4.89
N VAL A 344 19.37 -2.42 -5.54
CA VAL A 344 20.29 -1.42 -4.98
C VAL A 344 19.64 -0.69 -3.80
N LEU A 345 18.34 -0.38 -3.93
CA LEU A 345 17.56 0.22 -2.85
C LEU A 345 17.34 -0.78 -1.71
N GLU A 346 16.95 -2.02 -2.02
CA GLU A 346 16.72 -3.07 -1.02
C GLU A 346 18.00 -3.43 -0.24
N GLY A 347 19.17 -3.41 -0.90
CA GLY A 347 20.47 -3.63 -0.25
C GLY A 347 20.92 -2.51 0.68
N SER A 348 20.31 -1.33 0.56
CA SER A 348 20.64 -0.15 1.39
C SER A 348 19.81 -0.08 2.68
N VAL A 349 18.94 -1.07 2.94
CA VAL A 349 18.00 -1.07 4.07
C VAL A 349 17.96 -2.42 4.78
N LEU A 350 17.54 -2.40 6.06
CA LEU A 350 17.26 -3.63 6.80
C LEU A 350 16.12 -4.41 6.13
N GLN A 351 16.17 -5.74 6.22
CA GLN A 351 15.17 -6.62 5.57
C GLN A 351 13.72 -6.30 5.99
N ALA A 352 13.51 -5.84 7.23
CA ALA A 352 12.20 -5.42 7.73
C ALA A 352 11.61 -4.17 7.04
N MET A 353 12.43 -3.39 6.32
CA MET A 353 12.04 -2.18 5.58
C MET A 353 11.90 -2.42 4.07
N GLN A 354 12.05 -3.68 3.62
CA GLN A 354 11.86 -4.06 2.21
C GLN A 354 10.37 -4.32 1.88
N ASP A 355 9.45 -3.98 2.79
CA ASP A 355 8.02 -3.98 2.52
C ASP A 355 7.64 -2.76 1.68
N TRP A 356 7.29 -3.01 0.42
CA TRP A 356 6.86 -1.97 -0.52
C TRP A 356 5.43 -1.48 -0.26
N SER A 357 4.69 -2.08 0.68
CA SER A 357 3.29 -1.77 0.95
C SER A 357 3.06 -0.58 1.87
N ASP A 358 4.04 -0.21 2.67
CA ASP A 358 4.01 1.00 3.51
C ASP A 358 4.95 2.09 2.98
N GLU A 359 5.70 1.79 1.92
CA GLU A 359 6.65 2.70 1.27
C GLU A 359 7.69 3.33 2.22
N LYS A 360 7.92 2.75 3.41
CA LYS A 360 8.86 3.29 4.40
C LYS A 360 10.30 3.25 3.93
N ILE A 361 10.63 2.42 2.95
CA ILE A 361 11.95 2.40 2.29
C ILE A 361 12.38 3.80 1.82
N PHE A 362 11.44 4.63 1.37
CA PHE A 362 11.71 5.99 0.90
C PHE A 362 11.91 7.02 2.03
N GLN A 363 11.76 6.62 3.30
CA GLN A 363 12.07 7.48 4.44
C GLN A 363 13.57 7.49 4.73
N VAL A 364 14.32 6.49 4.26
CA VAL A 364 15.77 6.33 4.49
C VAL A 364 16.55 7.43 3.77
N PRO A 365 17.40 8.22 4.49
CA PRO A 365 18.13 9.34 3.91
C PRO A 365 18.97 8.99 2.69
N SER A 366 19.73 7.89 2.75
CA SER A 366 20.57 7.45 1.63
C SER A 366 19.75 7.21 0.35
N ILE A 367 18.54 6.65 0.46
CA ILE A 367 17.64 6.44 -0.69
C ILE A 367 17.14 7.77 -1.25
N LYS A 368 16.72 8.70 -0.38
CA LYS A 368 16.27 10.05 -0.79
C LYS A 368 17.36 10.83 -1.51
N GLU A 369 18.62 10.64 -1.11
CA GLU A 369 19.77 11.28 -1.73
C GLU A 369 20.04 10.73 -3.14
N HIS A 370 19.84 9.43 -3.36
CA HIS A 370 20.08 8.78 -4.65
C HIS A 370 18.95 8.96 -5.67
N LEU A 371 17.69 9.04 -5.23
CA LEU A 371 16.52 9.08 -6.11
C LEU A 371 16.12 10.51 -6.53
N LEU A 372 15.66 10.66 -7.77
CA LEU A 372 15.12 11.93 -8.28
C LEU A 372 13.66 12.09 -7.83
N LYS A 373 13.35 13.25 -7.24
CA LYS A 373 11.99 13.57 -6.82
C LYS A 373 11.25 14.28 -7.95
N VAL A 374 10.13 13.72 -8.37
CA VAL A 374 9.26 14.25 -9.42
C VAL A 374 8.15 15.06 -8.77
N ARG A 375 7.84 16.24 -9.33
CA ARG A 375 6.72 17.07 -8.89
C ARG A 375 5.45 16.74 -9.67
N GLY A 376 4.30 17.02 -9.08
CA GLY A 376 3.02 16.83 -9.75
C GLY A 376 1.84 17.36 -8.95
N GLU A 377 0.65 17.05 -9.45
CA GLU A 377 -0.61 17.39 -8.81
C GLU A 377 -1.53 16.17 -8.79
N ILE A 378 -2.20 15.98 -7.65
CA ILE A 378 -3.34 15.07 -7.56
C ILE A 378 -4.59 15.87 -7.86
N ARG A 379 -5.44 15.40 -8.78
CA ARG A 379 -6.79 15.94 -9.03
C ARG A 379 -7.70 14.82 -9.50
N GLU A 380 -8.96 14.86 -9.09
CA GLU A 380 -9.97 13.84 -9.46
C GLU A 380 -9.49 12.40 -9.22
N TYR A 381 -8.85 12.13 -8.07
CA TYR A 381 -8.30 10.81 -7.73
C TYR A 381 -7.24 10.28 -8.70
N ARG A 382 -6.63 11.15 -9.51
CA ARG A 382 -5.57 10.83 -10.47
C ARG A 382 -4.34 11.68 -10.19
N LEU A 383 -3.16 11.11 -10.46
CA LEU A 383 -1.88 11.77 -10.27
C LEU A 383 -1.30 12.18 -11.62
N PHE A 384 -0.91 13.45 -11.73
CA PHE A 384 -0.27 14.02 -12.91
C PHE A 384 1.13 14.49 -12.55
N ALA A 385 2.15 13.88 -13.14
CA ALA A 385 3.53 14.33 -13.06
C ALA A 385 3.73 15.59 -13.91
N THR A 386 4.41 16.60 -13.37
CA THR A 386 4.83 17.79 -14.12
C THR A 386 6.19 17.53 -14.75
N VAL A 387 6.24 17.44 -16.08
CA VAL A 387 7.44 17.13 -16.85
C VAL A 387 7.54 18.11 -18.01
N ASP A 388 8.58 18.95 -18.05
CA ASP A 388 8.79 19.98 -19.09
C ASP A 388 7.55 20.87 -19.37
N GLY A 389 6.83 21.25 -18.31
CA GLY A 389 5.60 22.04 -18.42
C GLY A 389 4.38 21.27 -18.96
N LYS A 390 4.53 19.97 -19.26
CA LYS A 390 3.43 19.05 -19.60
C LYS A 390 3.00 18.27 -18.36
N GLU A 391 1.75 17.83 -18.36
CA GLU A 391 1.17 16.99 -17.31
C GLU A 391 0.99 15.56 -17.84
N ILE A 392 1.61 14.60 -17.17
CA ILE A 392 1.59 13.19 -17.57
C ILE A 392 0.92 12.37 -16.47
N GLU A 393 -0.15 11.66 -16.81
CA GLU A 393 -0.81 10.78 -15.85
C GLU A 393 0.09 9.60 -15.46
N VAL A 394 0.26 9.38 -14.16
CA VAL A 394 1.07 8.29 -13.58
C VAL A 394 0.23 7.53 -12.56
N VAL A 395 0.38 6.20 -12.52
CA VAL A 395 -0.34 5.35 -11.56
C VAL A 395 0.34 5.45 -10.20
N ALA A 396 -0.41 5.67 -9.12
CA ALA A 396 0.14 5.55 -7.76
C ALA A 396 0.24 4.09 -7.31
N ASN A 397 1.34 3.72 -6.65
CA ASN A 397 1.47 2.42 -5.99
C ASN A 397 0.43 2.27 -4.86
N LEU A 398 0.29 3.31 -4.02
CA LEU A 398 -0.76 3.40 -3.00
C LEU A 398 -1.93 4.27 -3.47
N GLN A 399 -2.99 3.65 -3.97
CA GLN A 399 -4.19 4.35 -4.49
C GLN A 399 -4.87 5.24 -3.44
N ASN A 400 -4.79 4.86 -2.16
CA ASN A 400 -5.33 5.65 -1.06
C ASN A 400 -4.62 7.01 -0.88
N SER A 401 -3.49 7.27 -1.53
CA SER A 401 -2.82 8.59 -1.48
C SER A 401 -3.53 9.66 -2.33
N LEU A 402 -4.35 9.24 -3.30
CA LEU A 402 -4.93 10.10 -4.35
C LEU A 402 -6.24 10.81 -3.96
N TRP A 403 -6.73 10.58 -2.73
CA TRP A 403 -8.06 11.02 -2.31
C TRP A 403 -8.27 12.53 -2.23
N ARG A 404 -7.20 13.31 -2.04
CA ARG A 404 -7.24 14.77 -1.89
C ARG A 404 -6.48 15.48 -2.99
N LYS A 405 -7.11 16.51 -3.59
CA LYS A 405 -6.47 17.43 -4.53
C LYS A 405 -5.35 18.21 -3.82
N ARG A 406 -4.11 18.10 -4.30
CA ARG A 406 -2.95 18.82 -3.75
C ARG A 406 -1.75 18.75 -4.68
N LYS A 407 -0.83 19.71 -4.55
CA LYS A 407 0.51 19.60 -5.13
C LYS A 407 1.31 18.57 -4.35
N VAL A 408 2.05 17.73 -5.08
CA VAL A 408 2.79 16.62 -4.51
C VAL A 408 4.15 16.46 -5.13
N SER A 409 5.02 15.75 -4.41
CA SER A 409 6.28 15.25 -4.89
C SER A 409 6.40 13.76 -4.57
N PHE A 410 7.02 12.97 -5.45
CA PHE A 410 7.08 11.51 -5.35
C PHE A 410 8.30 10.95 -6.10
N TYR A 411 8.60 9.67 -5.88
CA TYR A 411 9.61 8.93 -6.63
C TYR A 411 8.97 8.10 -7.73
N LEU A 412 9.65 7.97 -8.86
CA LEU A 412 9.16 7.23 -10.00
C LEU A 412 9.83 5.86 -10.10
N GLY A 413 9.03 4.79 -9.99
CA GLY A 413 9.42 3.43 -10.30
C GLY A 413 8.82 2.95 -11.63
N PHE A 414 9.42 1.94 -12.24
CA PHE A 414 9.01 1.39 -13.52
C PHE A 414 8.74 -0.10 -13.41
N THR A 415 7.51 -0.48 -13.75
CA THR A 415 7.09 -1.87 -13.93
C THR A 415 7.08 -2.21 -15.42
N ILE A 416 6.89 -3.49 -15.76
CA ILE A 416 6.67 -3.91 -17.16
C ILE A 416 5.41 -3.28 -17.79
N LYS A 417 4.49 -2.73 -16.99
CA LYS A 417 3.28 -2.02 -17.45
C LYS A 417 3.48 -0.51 -17.62
N GLY A 418 4.56 0.06 -17.10
CA GLY A 418 4.86 1.49 -17.16
C GLY A 418 5.21 2.12 -15.80
N PRO A 419 5.25 3.47 -15.76
CA PRO A 419 5.66 4.23 -14.58
C PRO A 419 4.63 4.16 -13.44
N VAL A 420 5.14 4.14 -12.22
CA VAL A 420 4.39 4.08 -10.97
C VAL A 420 5.00 5.06 -9.96
N ALA A 421 4.16 5.86 -9.31
CA ALA A 421 4.57 6.82 -8.30
C ALA A 421 4.58 6.19 -6.89
N PHE A 422 5.64 6.47 -6.14
CA PHE A 422 5.89 6.00 -4.78
C PHE A 422 6.22 7.17 -3.84
N ALA A 423 5.90 7.00 -2.56
CA ALA A 423 6.11 7.97 -1.48
C ALA A 423 5.58 9.36 -1.83
N ILE A 424 4.30 9.40 -2.23
CA ILE A 424 3.62 10.63 -2.63
C ILE A 424 3.43 11.52 -1.41
N GLN A 425 4.11 12.67 -1.41
CA GLN A 425 4.16 13.63 -0.32
C GLN A 425 3.59 14.96 -0.75
N THR A 426 2.83 15.63 0.13
CA THR A 426 2.34 16.99 -0.12
C THR A 426 3.51 17.97 -0.22
N GLU A 427 3.50 18.85 -1.23
CA GLU A 427 4.44 19.98 -1.27
C GLU A 427 3.94 21.09 -0.33
N THR A 428 4.64 21.35 0.77
CA THR A 428 4.40 22.53 1.59
C THR A 428 5.17 23.72 1.01
N ALA A 429 4.51 24.88 0.91
CA ALA A 429 5.22 26.16 0.85
C ALA A 429 6.06 26.25 2.15
N ASP A 430 7.34 26.58 2.04
CA ASP A 430 8.36 26.53 3.10
C ASP A 430 8.81 25.14 3.55
N THR A 431 9.48 24.46 2.63
CA THR A 431 10.34 23.30 2.90
C THR A 431 11.68 23.68 3.57
N LYS A 432 11.82 24.90 4.13
CA LYS A 432 13.02 25.33 4.85
C LYS A 432 12.94 25.27 6.37
N GLU A 433 11.74 25.22 6.97
CA GLU A 433 11.61 25.23 8.45
C GLU A 433 11.20 23.89 9.07
N LEU A 434 10.51 23.00 8.35
CA LEU A 434 10.08 21.70 8.92
C LEU A 434 11.12 20.58 8.85
N LEU A 435 12.19 20.74 8.05
CA LEU A 435 13.24 19.73 7.88
C LEU A 435 14.47 19.97 8.78
N SER A 436 14.56 21.11 9.48
CA SER A 436 15.69 21.43 10.37
C SER A 436 15.52 20.90 11.80
N GLU A 437 14.35 20.39 12.18
CA GLU A 437 14.09 19.89 13.55
C GLU A 437 13.87 18.37 13.65
N MET A 438 14.03 17.62 12.55
CA MET A 438 14.05 16.15 12.63
C MET A 438 15.48 15.67 12.92
N ASP A 439 15.84 15.68 14.20
CA ASP A 439 17.07 15.04 14.69
C ASP A 439 17.11 13.56 14.27
N SER A 440 18.10 13.22 13.46
CA SER A 440 18.36 11.90 12.87
C SER A 440 18.77 10.81 13.86
N SER A 441 18.56 11.03 15.17
CA SER A 441 19.05 10.15 16.24
C SER A 441 17.99 9.24 16.89
N LYS A 442 16.70 9.35 16.55
CA LYS A 442 15.64 8.52 17.17
C LYS A 442 15.05 7.49 16.20
N GLN A 443 15.56 6.28 16.32
CA GLN A 443 15.14 5.05 15.65
C GLN A 443 13.67 4.71 15.96
N TRP A 444 12.82 4.50 14.94
CA TRP A 444 11.41 4.08 15.10
C TRP A 444 11.32 2.60 15.51
N PRO A 445 10.82 2.25 16.71
CA PRO A 445 10.67 0.84 17.09
C PRO A 445 9.28 0.33 16.68
N TYR A 446 9.11 -0.08 15.41
CA TYR A 446 8.03 -1.00 15.05
C TYR A 446 8.49 -2.43 15.35
N GLY A 447 8.49 -2.77 16.63
CA GLY A 447 8.61 -4.13 17.13
C GLY A 447 7.48 -4.37 18.10
N LEU A 448 6.80 -5.51 17.98
CA LEU A 448 5.75 -6.00 18.85
C LEU A 448 6.16 -5.85 20.34
N LEU A 449 5.85 -4.72 20.97
CA LEU A 449 6.08 -4.52 22.39
C LEU A 449 4.99 -5.31 23.11
N LYS A 450 5.39 -6.44 23.70
CA LYS A 450 4.60 -7.12 24.72
C LYS A 450 4.22 -6.08 25.77
N PHE A 451 2.92 -5.80 25.87
CA PHE A 451 2.36 -4.97 26.93
C PHE A 451 2.67 -5.62 28.28
N GLY A 452 3.76 -5.15 28.92
CA GLY A 452 4.02 -5.41 30.32
C GLY A 452 2.94 -4.71 31.15
N ALA A 453 2.35 -5.44 32.09
CA ALA A 453 1.36 -4.90 33.00
C ALA A 453 1.97 -3.74 33.82
N CYS A 454 1.55 -2.52 33.52
CA CYS A 454 1.63 -1.39 34.45
C CYS A 454 0.22 -0.84 34.67
N GLY A 455 -0.34 -1.13 35.85
CA GLY A 455 -1.18 -0.16 36.57
C GLY A 455 -0.33 1.09 36.86
N ASP A 456 -0.86 2.30 36.91
CA ASP A 456 -2.15 2.71 37.44
C ASP A 456 -2.95 3.57 36.44
N GLU A 457 -4.26 3.69 36.64
CA GLU A 457 -5.04 4.77 36.03
C GLU A 457 -4.64 6.09 36.68
N MET A 458 -4.48 7.14 35.88
CA MET A 458 -4.17 8.47 36.39
C MET A 458 -5.42 9.04 37.06
N ASP A 459 -5.47 8.97 38.39
CA ASP A 459 -6.56 9.53 39.16
C ASP A 459 -6.65 11.05 38.95
N ALA A 460 -7.86 11.54 38.67
CA ALA A 460 -8.12 12.96 38.42
C ALA A 460 -7.65 13.90 39.55
N ARG A 461 -7.38 13.35 40.74
CA ARG A 461 -6.90 14.07 41.93
C ARG A 461 -5.42 14.46 41.86
N ASN A 462 -4.62 13.87 40.96
CA ASN A 462 -3.17 14.10 40.86
C ASN A 462 -2.78 14.99 39.67
N LEU A 463 -3.75 15.64 39.03
CA LEU A 463 -3.56 16.46 37.83
C LEU A 463 -3.45 17.95 38.17
N THR A 464 -2.38 18.60 37.73
CA THR A 464 -2.27 20.06 37.78
C THR A 464 -2.95 20.68 36.56
N LYS A 465 -4.00 21.48 36.77
CA LYS A 465 -4.68 22.17 35.67
C LYS A 465 -3.89 23.40 35.23
N LEU A 466 -3.60 23.49 33.93
CA LEU A 466 -2.92 24.62 33.31
C LEU A 466 -3.82 25.32 32.30
N LYS A 467 -3.73 26.65 32.26
CA LYS A 467 -4.38 27.47 31.26
C LYS A 467 -3.37 27.81 30.16
N PRO A 468 -3.66 27.50 28.89
CA PRO A 468 -2.74 27.79 27.80
C PRO A 468 -2.68 29.28 27.50
N GLU A 469 -1.54 29.73 26.99
CA GLU A 469 -1.39 31.03 26.34
C GLU A 469 -2.03 30.98 24.95
N VAL A 470 -2.89 31.95 24.63
CA VAL A 470 -3.64 31.98 23.36
C VAL A 470 -3.00 32.99 22.42
N ASN A 471 -2.54 32.52 21.26
CA ASN A 471 -1.98 33.35 20.20
C ASN A 471 -2.86 33.29 18.95
N ARG A 472 -3.15 34.44 18.35
CA ARG A 472 -3.96 34.55 17.13
C ARG A 472 -3.15 35.27 16.04
N VAL A 473 -2.95 34.60 14.91
CA VAL A 473 -2.29 35.15 13.71
C VAL A 473 -3.10 34.72 12.50
N ASP A 474 -3.49 35.65 11.63
CA ASP A 474 -4.22 35.38 10.37
C ASP A 474 -5.42 34.43 10.55
N GLU A 475 -6.26 34.70 11.55
CA GLU A 475 -7.44 33.87 11.92
C GLU A 475 -7.13 32.46 12.46
N VAL A 476 -5.85 32.06 12.54
CA VAL A 476 -5.42 30.81 13.16
C VAL A 476 -5.15 31.03 14.65
N GLN A 477 -5.91 30.32 15.49
CA GLN A 477 -5.71 30.31 16.93
C GLN A 477 -4.81 29.14 17.35
N THR A 478 -3.73 29.45 18.06
CA THR A 478 -2.79 28.48 18.62
C THR A 478 -2.68 28.64 20.12
N TYR A 479 -2.40 27.53 20.81
CA TYR A 479 -2.35 27.44 22.26
C TYR A 479 -0.97 26.98 22.71
N GLY A 480 -0.27 27.79 23.49
CA GLY A 480 1.03 27.46 24.08
C GLY A 480 0.89 26.93 25.50
N LEU A 481 1.65 25.89 25.83
CA LEU A 481 1.76 25.32 27.17
C LEU A 481 3.22 25.09 27.53
N GLN A 482 3.55 25.37 28.79
CA GLN A 482 4.85 25.09 29.41
C GLN A 482 4.61 24.50 30.79
N SER A 483 5.40 23.47 31.14
CA SER A 483 5.29 22.80 32.43
C SER A 483 6.61 22.15 32.85
N ASP A 484 6.90 22.17 34.15
CA ASP A 484 7.96 21.37 34.77
C ASP A 484 7.62 19.86 34.75
N ALA A 485 8.47 19.03 35.36
CA ALA A 485 8.21 17.61 35.53
C ALA A 485 6.93 17.37 36.37
N GLY A 486 5.98 16.60 35.84
CA GLY A 486 4.72 16.31 36.51
C GLY A 486 3.61 15.81 35.60
N ASN A 487 2.38 15.87 36.12
CA ASN A 487 1.16 15.44 35.44
C ASN A 487 0.21 16.64 35.32
N TYR A 488 -0.24 16.91 34.10
CA TYR A 488 -0.98 18.14 33.80
C TYR A 488 -2.21 17.89 32.94
N GLU A 489 -3.20 18.77 33.06
CA GLU A 489 -4.40 18.83 32.21
C GLU A 489 -4.60 20.25 31.68
N CYS A 490 -4.82 20.38 30.39
CA CYS A 490 -5.16 21.66 29.77
C CYS A 490 -6.62 22.00 30.07
N SER A 491 -6.84 23.14 30.71
CA SER A 491 -8.18 23.63 31.06
C SER A 491 -9.06 24.02 29.87
N VAL A 492 -8.48 24.16 28.66
CA VAL A 492 -9.22 24.50 27.44
C VAL A 492 -9.52 23.25 26.61
N SER A 493 -8.49 22.48 26.27
CA SER A 493 -8.67 21.33 25.37
C SER A 493 -9.07 20.04 26.10
N GLY A 494 -8.77 19.92 27.40
CA GLY A 494 -8.83 18.66 28.14
C GLY A 494 -7.63 17.75 27.91
N LEU A 495 -6.68 18.13 27.05
CA LEU A 495 -5.45 17.37 26.80
C LEU A 495 -4.69 17.13 28.10
N ARG A 496 -4.30 15.88 28.39
CA ARG A 496 -3.43 15.57 29.54
C ARG A 496 -2.08 15.10 29.08
N TRP A 497 -1.05 15.41 29.84
CA TRP A 497 0.30 14.96 29.56
C TRP A 497 1.10 14.69 30.84
N VAL A 498 2.11 13.84 30.68
CA VAL A 498 3.10 13.51 31.70
C VAL A 498 4.48 13.79 31.14
N CYS A 499 5.31 14.50 31.89
CA CYS A 499 6.69 14.81 31.54
C CYS A 499 7.60 14.62 32.75
N LYS A 500 8.84 14.16 32.51
CA LYS A 500 9.88 13.98 33.56
C LYS A 500 10.84 15.17 33.67
N GLU A 501 10.74 16.08 32.72
CA GLU A 501 11.55 17.29 32.60
C GLU A 501 10.64 18.43 32.15
N GLU A 502 11.21 19.63 32.10
CA GLU A 502 10.52 20.79 31.56
C GLU A 502 10.15 20.55 30.08
N VAL A 503 8.91 20.82 29.73
CA VAL A 503 8.41 20.69 28.36
C VAL A 503 7.65 21.94 27.96
N SER A 504 7.83 22.34 26.70
CA SER A 504 7.05 23.39 26.05
C SER A 504 6.49 22.86 24.75
N PHE A 505 5.22 23.12 24.49
CA PHE A 505 4.56 22.69 23.26
C PHE A 505 3.42 23.63 22.88
N LYS A 506 3.04 23.56 21.62
CA LYS A 506 1.90 24.28 21.07
C LYS A 506 0.88 23.28 20.53
N TYR A 507 -0.38 23.69 20.51
CA TYR A 507 -1.39 22.96 19.75
C TYR A 507 -2.39 23.89 19.08
N LYS A 508 -3.10 23.35 18.08
CA LYS A 508 -4.31 23.95 17.49
C LYS A 508 -5.32 22.86 17.16
N PHE A 509 -6.59 23.24 17.10
CA PHE A 509 -7.63 22.33 16.61
C PHE A 509 -7.69 22.37 15.08
N LEU A 510 -7.97 21.21 14.48
CA LEU A 510 -8.19 21.06 13.05
C LEU A 510 -9.64 20.64 12.79
N SER A 511 -10.15 20.96 11.60
CA SER A 511 -11.47 20.49 11.16
C SER A 511 -11.42 19.03 10.75
N TRP A 512 -12.41 18.24 11.18
CA TRP A 512 -12.61 16.87 10.73
C TRP A 512 -13.11 16.78 9.27
N GLU A 513 -13.73 17.83 8.72
CA GLU A 513 -14.50 17.76 7.47
C GLU A 513 -13.70 17.20 6.29
N GLU A 514 -12.46 17.66 6.13
CA GLU A 514 -11.58 17.23 5.05
C GLU A 514 -11.14 15.77 5.23
N HIS A 515 -10.66 15.43 6.43
CA HIS A 515 -10.12 14.12 6.77
C HIS A 515 -11.18 13.00 6.76
N MET A 516 -12.43 13.33 7.08
CA MET A 516 -13.56 12.38 7.02
C MET A 516 -13.92 11.93 5.60
N ARG A 517 -13.39 12.60 4.56
CA ARG A 517 -13.53 12.16 3.15
C ARG A 517 -12.50 11.08 2.77
N SER A 518 -11.49 10.84 3.60
CA SER A 518 -10.46 9.83 3.35
C SER A 518 -11.05 8.42 3.37
N PRO A 519 -10.69 7.52 2.41
CA PRO A 519 -11.21 6.15 2.37
C PRO A 519 -10.94 5.35 3.65
N VAL A 520 -9.84 5.63 4.36
CA VAL A 520 -9.50 4.94 5.62
C VAL A 520 -10.46 5.31 6.77
N CYS A 521 -11.11 6.46 6.70
CA CYS A 521 -12.06 6.96 7.70
C CYS A 521 -13.50 6.50 7.45
N LYS A 522 -13.77 5.76 6.35
CA LYS A 522 -15.14 5.44 5.91
C LYS A 522 -16.00 4.78 7.00
N ASP A 523 -15.40 3.88 7.76
CA ASP A 523 -16.08 3.08 8.79
C ASP A 523 -16.03 3.71 10.19
N TYR A 524 -15.50 4.93 10.31
CA TYR A 524 -15.24 5.62 11.57
C TYR A 524 -15.98 6.95 11.65
N MET A 525 -16.22 7.44 12.86
CA MET A 525 -16.67 8.81 13.12
C MET A 525 -15.75 9.44 14.17
N PRO A 526 -15.66 10.79 14.21
CA PRO A 526 -14.94 11.46 15.28
C PRO A 526 -15.51 11.10 16.66
N ALA A 527 -14.62 11.07 17.65
CA ALA A 527 -14.96 10.84 19.04
C ALA A 527 -14.32 11.85 19.99
N GLY A 528 -13.49 12.76 19.48
CA GLY A 528 -12.91 13.89 20.20
C GLY A 528 -12.31 14.92 19.22
N PRO A 529 -11.65 15.97 19.73
CA PRO A 529 -11.02 16.98 18.89
C PRO A 529 -9.88 16.39 18.05
N LEU A 530 -9.75 16.87 16.81
CA LEU A 530 -8.56 16.67 15.99
C LEU A 530 -7.54 17.75 16.37
N MET A 531 -6.36 17.34 16.84
CA MET A 531 -5.35 18.25 17.38
C MET A 531 -4.04 18.13 16.62
N ASP A 532 -3.51 19.27 16.18
CA ASP A 532 -2.13 19.40 15.72
C ASP A 532 -1.29 19.86 16.92
N ILE A 533 -0.42 18.98 17.42
CA ILE A 533 0.42 19.22 18.59
C ILE A 533 1.86 19.30 18.11
N THR A 534 2.62 20.29 18.57
CA THR A 534 4.02 20.45 18.21
C THR A 534 4.81 20.73 19.48
N VAL A 535 5.71 19.81 19.87
CA VAL A 535 6.63 20.02 20.98
C VAL A 535 7.76 20.93 20.52
N THR A 536 7.95 22.04 21.22
CA THR A 536 8.97 23.05 20.90
C THR A 536 10.21 22.91 21.76
N SER A 537 10.10 22.27 22.93
CA SER A 537 11.24 21.95 23.82
C SER A 537 10.87 20.81 24.78
N GLY A 538 11.85 19.97 25.14
CA GLY A 538 11.69 18.85 26.06
C GLY A 538 11.01 17.61 25.46
N GLN A 539 10.65 16.64 26.31
CA GLN A 539 9.97 15.41 25.90
C GLN A 539 8.74 15.10 26.76
N ILE A 540 7.62 14.78 26.09
CA ILE A 540 6.41 14.24 26.74
C ILE A 540 6.52 12.71 26.79
N GLU A 541 6.30 12.15 27.97
CA GLU A 541 6.33 10.70 28.22
C GLU A 541 4.97 10.05 27.92
N GLU A 542 3.89 10.72 28.30
CA GLU A 542 2.53 10.23 28.07
C GLU A 542 1.65 11.39 27.60
N VAL A 543 0.79 11.13 26.63
CA VAL A 543 -0.26 12.07 26.22
C VAL A 543 -1.61 11.38 26.24
N HIS A 544 -2.63 12.10 26.65
CA HIS A 544 -4.00 11.61 26.74
C HIS A 544 -4.91 12.52 25.91
N LEU A 545 -5.40 11.99 24.79
CA LEU A 545 -6.35 12.73 23.95
C LEU A 545 -7.77 12.55 24.48
N PRO A 546 -8.53 13.63 24.68
CA PRO A 546 -9.90 13.56 25.20
C PRO A 546 -10.86 12.95 24.17
N HIS A 547 -11.90 12.29 24.66
CA HIS A 547 -13.04 11.84 23.85
C HIS A 547 -14.38 12.08 24.57
N SER A 548 -15.45 12.19 23.82
CA SER A 548 -16.80 12.47 24.32
C SER A 548 -17.64 11.21 24.54
N ILE A 549 -17.12 10.01 24.25
CA ILE A 549 -17.84 8.74 24.40
C ILE A 549 -18.07 8.37 25.87
N CYS A 550 -19.27 7.89 26.19
CA CYS A 550 -19.59 7.33 27.50
C CYS A 550 -19.25 5.83 27.55
N ILE A 551 -18.21 5.45 28.31
CA ILE A 551 -17.69 4.07 28.37
C ILE A 551 -18.27 3.28 29.55
N ASP A 552 -18.82 3.96 30.56
CA ASP A 552 -19.17 3.39 31.88
C ASP A 552 -20.37 2.42 31.87
N GLN A 553 -20.84 1.96 30.70
CA GLN A 553 -21.96 1.04 30.59
C GLN A 553 -21.66 -0.29 29.88
N THR A 554 -20.56 -0.44 29.13
CA THR A 554 -20.22 -1.75 28.54
C THR A 554 -18.72 -1.88 28.22
N SER A 555 -18.12 -3.02 28.56
CA SER A 555 -16.79 -3.46 28.11
C SER A 555 -16.67 -3.66 26.59
N THR A 556 -17.73 -3.33 25.83
CA THR A 556 -17.89 -3.61 24.40
C THR A 556 -17.21 -2.59 23.48
N PHE A 557 -16.92 -1.37 23.95
CA PHE A 557 -16.43 -0.28 23.09
C PHE A 557 -14.90 -0.13 23.01
N SER A 558 -14.14 -0.71 23.94
CA SER A 558 -12.67 -0.51 24.00
C SER A 558 -11.96 -0.93 22.70
N GLY A 559 -12.40 -2.03 22.06
CA GLY A 559 -11.88 -2.49 20.76
C GLY A 559 -12.43 -1.76 19.53
N GLN A 560 -13.21 -0.70 19.71
CA GLN A 560 -13.86 0.06 18.62
C GLN A 560 -13.24 1.44 18.40
N PHE A 561 -12.41 1.90 19.34
CA PHE A 561 -11.66 3.13 19.19
C PHE A 561 -10.51 2.96 18.20
N ALA A 562 -10.26 4.02 17.45
CA ALA A 562 -9.09 4.15 16.60
C ALA A 562 -8.58 5.59 16.69
N VAL A 563 -7.35 5.81 16.24
CA VAL A 563 -6.76 7.15 16.19
C VAL A 563 -6.42 7.47 14.76
N LEU A 564 -6.94 8.60 14.28
CA LEU A 564 -6.50 9.16 13.03
C LEU A 564 -5.13 9.80 13.26
N HIS A 565 -4.15 9.36 12.49
CA HIS A 565 -2.85 9.98 12.36
C HIS A 565 -2.78 10.63 10.98
N VAL A 566 -2.76 11.97 10.96
CA VAL A 566 -2.64 12.74 9.72
C VAL A 566 -1.17 12.79 9.31
N ASP A 567 -0.81 12.02 8.28
CA ASP A 567 0.54 11.96 7.73
C ASP A 567 0.61 12.74 6.40
N PRO A 568 1.72 13.46 6.12
CA PRO A 568 1.91 14.18 4.86
C PRO A 568 1.77 13.33 3.58
N CYS A 569 1.97 12.02 3.68
CA CYS A 569 1.86 11.04 2.60
C CYS A 569 0.43 10.48 2.50
N CYS A 570 -0.11 9.98 3.60
CA CYS A 570 -1.48 9.46 3.69
C CYS A 570 -1.98 9.34 5.13
N ASP A 571 -3.19 9.82 5.42
CA ASP A 571 -3.88 9.56 6.68
C ASP A 571 -3.89 8.06 7.04
N VAL A 572 -3.46 7.73 8.25
CA VAL A 572 -3.40 6.36 8.78
C VAL A 572 -4.36 6.23 9.96
N VAL A 573 -5.05 5.09 10.04
CA VAL A 573 -5.89 4.76 11.20
C VAL A 573 -5.16 3.71 12.02
N GLU A 574 -4.85 4.08 13.26
CA GLU A 574 -4.08 3.26 14.20
C GLU A 574 -5.00 2.67 15.27
N ASP A 575 -4.71 1.43 15.68
CA ASP A 575 -5.36 0.79 16.83
C ASP A 575 -4.91 1.46 18.13
N VAL A 576 -5.81 1.48 19.11
CA VAL A 576 -5.61 2.23 20.35
C VAL A 576 -4.97 1.37 21.44
N PRO A 577 -3.87 1.81 22.07
CA PRO A 577 -3.18 1.01 23.07
C PRO A 577 -3.91 0.96 24.43
N LYS A 578 -4.57 2.05 24.86
CA LYS A 578 -5.36 2.06 26.11
C LYS A 578 -6.42 3.15 26.10
N VAL A 579 -7.65 2.78 26.43
CA VAL A 579 -8.81 3.67 26.55
C VAL A 579 -9.21 3.79 28.03
N THR A 580 -9.44 5.01 28.51
CA THR A 580 -10.03 5.31 29.83
C THR A 580 -11.44 5.87 29.65
N SER A 581 -12.17 6.19 30.73
CA SER A 581 -13.55 6.68 30.64
C SER A 581 -13.76 7.99 29.84
N SER A 582 -12.70 8.76 29.61
CA SER A 582 -12.76 10.08 28.94
C SER A 582 -11.59 10.38 28.01
N HIS A 583 -10.57 9.52 27.96
CA HIS A 583 -9.35 9.77 27.21
C HIS A 583 -8.77 8.51 26.58
N ILE A 584 -7.98 8.69 25.52
CA ILE A 584 -7.08 7.67 24.99
C ILE A 584 -5.65 8.00 25.41
N LYS A 585 -4.97 7.04 26.05
CA LYS A 585 -3.58 7.17 26.50
C LYS A 585 -2.62 6.69 25.42
N PHE A 586 -1.58 7.48 25.16
CA PHE A 586 -0.42 7.10 24.36
C PHE A 586 0.84 7.19 25.19
N LEU A 587 1.76 6.25 24.97
CA LEU A 587 3.10 6.27 25.54
C LEU A 587 4.07 6.76 24.48
N GLN A 588 4.97 7.67 24.87
CA GLN A 588 6.03 8.23 24.04
C GLN A 588 5.51 8.67 22.66
N PRO A 589 4.53 9.59 22.63
CA PRO A 589 3.90 9.99 21.39
C PRO A 589 4.91 10.64 20.43
N THR A 590 4.79 10.33 19.15
CA THR A 590 5.26 11.25 18.10
C THR A 590 4.17 12.31 17.90
N PHE A 591 4.53 13.53 17.48
CA PHE A 591 3.60 14.67 17.39
C PHE A 591 3.18 15.09 15.97
N PRO A 592 2.71 14.18 15.10
CA PRO A 592 1.87 14.57 13.98
C PRO A 592 0.45 14.90 14.48
N PRO A 593 -0.38 15.56 13.66
CA PRO A 593 -1.78 15.81 14.02
C PRO A 593 -2.55 14.50 14.23
N ARG A 594 -3.29 14.43 15.34
CA ARG A 594 -3.97 13.22 15.80
C ARG A 594 -5.38 13.53 16.29
N GLY A 595 -6.31 12.61 16.03
CA GLY A 595 -7.69 12.73 16.48
C GLY A 595 -8.28 11.38 16.86
N VAL A 596 -9.09 11.38 17.92
CA VAL A 596 -9.75 10.17 18.41
C VAL A 596 -10.98 9.86 17.56
N MET A 597 -11.10 8.62 17.13
CA MET A 597 -12.23 8.11 16.35
C MET A 597 -12.84 6.87 17.01
N ILE A 598 -14.07 6.56 16.62
CA ILE A 598 -14.76 5.32 16.97
C ILE A 598 -15.45 4.72 15.74
N ARG A 599 -15.52 3.39 15.64
CA ARG A 599 -16.29 2.75 14.56
C ARG A 599 -17.74 3.23 14.54
N LYS A 600 -18.29 3.43 13.35
CA LYS A 600 -19.69 3.80 13.19
C LYS A 600 -20.60 2.68 13.67
N MET A 601 -21.34 2.95 14.72
CA MET A 601 -22.32 2.03 15.32
C MET A 601 -23.59 2.83 15.66
N ALA A 602 -24.75 2.22 15.45
CA ALA A 602 -26.01 2.84 15.84
C ALA A 602 -26.11 2.88 17.38
N GLY A 603 -26.60 4.00 17.92
CA GLY A 603 -26.82 4.13 19.36
C GLY A 603 -25.55 4.37 20.19
N THR A 604 -24.43 4.74 19.56
CA THR A 604 -23.19 5.08 20.30
C THR A 604 -23.47 6.24 21.27
N PRO A 605 -23.18 6.08 22.57
CA PRO A 605 -23.49 7.09 23.58
C PRO A 605 -22.39 8.15 23.70
N PHE A 606 -22.77 9.42 23.57
CA PHE A 606 -21.89 10.58 23.71
C PHE A 606 -22.34 11.45 24.89
N TYR A 607 -21.37 12.03 25.60
CA TYR A 607 -21.60 13.18 26.46
C TYR A 607 -21.71 14.43 25.60
N TYR A 608 -22.74 15.23 25.85
CA TYR A 608 -22.98 16.50 25.18
C TYR A 608 -22.95 17.64 26.19
N ASP A 609 -22.62 18.83 25.70
CA ASP A 609 -22.82 20.08 26.42
C ASP A 609 -24.00 20.85 25.78
N VAL A 610 -24.72 21.61 26.61
CA VAL A 610 -25.74 22.57 26.18
C VAL A 610 -25.22 23.96 26.51
N LEU A 611 -25.04 24.81 25.50
CA LEU A 611 -24.62 26.21 25.68
C LEU A 611 -25.77 27.14 25.33
N ILE A 612 -26.00 28.15 26.16
CA ILE A 612 -27.11 29.09 26.02
C ILE A 612 -26.53 30.49 25.89
N TYR A 613 -26.76 31.15 24.77
CA TYR A 613 -26.33 32.52 24.55
C TYR A 613 -27.53 33.45 24.46
N LYS A 614 -27.53 34.52 25.25
CA LYS A 614 -28.44 35.64 25.08
C LYS A 614 -27.92 36.55 23.98
N THR A 615 -28.74 36.77 22.95
CA THR A 615 -28.41 37.71 21.86
C THR A 615 -28.76 39.15 22.25
N ASN A 616 -28.25 40.13 21.50
CA ASN A 616 -28.51 41.57 21.71
C ASN A 616 -29.75 42.09 20.95
N LYS A 617 -30.74 41.23 20.69
CA LYS A 617 -31.99 41.61 20.00
C LYS A 617 -32.96 42.34 20.96
N GLU A 618 -33.95 43.04 20.40
CA GLU A 618 -34.97 43.78 21.17
C GLU A 618 -35.82 42.87 22.06
N PHE A 619 -36.22 41.70 21.54
CA PHE A 619 -36.89 40.65 22.31
C PHE A 619 -35.88 39.68 22.90
N LEU A 620 -36.28 38.93 23.93
CA LEU A 620 -35.42 37.88 24.47
C LEU A 620 -35.26 36.77 23.43
N VAL A 621 -34.06 36.69 22.86
CA VAL A 621 -33.67 35.63 21.94
C VAL A 621 -32.47 34.89 22.51
N LEU A 622 -32.66 33.59 22.74
CA LEU A 622 -31.62 32.67 23.18
C LEU A 622 -31.19 31.76 22.03
N ASP A 623 -29.88 31.72 21.81
CA ASP A 623 -29.21 30.78 20.93
C ASP A 623 -28.77 29.57 21.77
N VAL A 624 -29.46 28.44 21.62
CA VAL A 624 -29.21 27.21 22.37
C VAL A 624 -28.50 26.20 21.47
N TYR A 625 -27.26 25.88 21.83
CA TYR A 625 -26.45 24.88 21.14
C TYR A 625 -26.40 23.59 21.93
N VAL A 626 -26.55 22.46 21.26
CA VAL A 626 -26.27 21.13 21.80
C VAL A 626 -25.16 20.51 20.96
N MET A 627 -24.08 20.08 21.58
CA MET A 627 -22.91 19.55 20.86
C MET A 627 -22.20 18.48 21.68
N PRO A 628 -21.52 17.50 21.07
CA PRO A 628 -20.64 16.60 21.80
C PRO A 628 -19.65 17.40 22.65
N ARG A 629 -19.23 16.86 23.79
CA ARG A 629 -18.23 17.50 24.67
C ARG A 629 -16.84 17.47 24.00
N ASP A 630 -16.68 18.32 23.00
CA ASP A 630 -15.51 18.51 22.15
C ASP A 630 -15.11 19.98 22.21
N SER A 631 -13.88 20.23 22.64
CA SER A 631 -13.34 21.58 22.83
C SER A 631 -13.18 22.36 21.52
N ALA A 632 -12.99 21.69 20.38
CA ALA A 632 -12.94 22.33 19.07
C ALA A 632 -14.31 22.87 18.65
N LEU A 633 -15.38 22.07 18.80
CA LEU A 633 -16.76 22.49 18.50
C LEU A 633 -17.19 23.63 19.42
N ARG A 634 -16.83 23.56 20.70
CA ARG A 634 -17.10 24.64 21.66
C ARG A 634 -16.41 25.94 21.26
N GLN A 635 -15.15 25.87 20.83
CA GLN A 635 -14.42 27.06 20.37
C GLN A 635 -15.10 27.70 19.15
N GLU A 636 -15.51 26.91 18.17
CA GLU A 636 -16.20 27.38 16.97
C GLU A 636 -17.49 28.15 17.32
N VAL A 637 -18.30 27.60 18.22
CA VAL A 637 -19.53 28.25 18.71
C VAL A 637 -19.22 29.52 19.50
N GLU A 638 -18.24 29.49 20.40
CA GLU A 638 -17.83 30.65 21.18
C GLU A 638 -17.34 31.80 20.29
N GLU A 639 -16.58 31.51 19.24
CA GLU A 639 -16.08 32.51 18.29
C GLU A 639 -17.21 33.13 17.47
N LYS A 640 -18.13 32.30 16.97
CA LYS A 640 -19.34 32.74 16.27
C LYS A 640 -20.25 33.62 17.13
N GLN A 641 -20.39 33.30 18.41
CA GLN A 641 -21.25 34.05 19.33
C GLN A 641 -20.58 35.35 19.82
N LYS A 642 -19.27 35.32 20.05
CA LYS A 642 -18.48 36.53 20.37
C LYS A 642 -18.54 37.57 19.24
N SER A 643 -18.45 37.15 17.97
CA SER A 643 -18.58 38.06 16.83
C SER A 643 -19.97 38.69 16.70
N SER A 644 -20.99 38.01 17.24
CA SER A 644 -22.39 38.49 17.27
C SER A 644 -22.72 39.34 18.51
N GLY A 645 -21.77 39.48 19.45
CA GLY A 645 -21.95 40.23 20.69
C GLY A 645 -22.84 39.54 21.73
N SER A 646 -23.16 38.26 21.57
CA SER A 646 -24.01 37.51 22.48
C SER A 646 -23.30 37.18 23.80
N ILE A 647 -24.08 37.03 24.88
CA ILE A 647 -23.58 36.76 26.24
C ILE A 647 -23.93 35.33 26.62
N LEU A 648 -22.94 34.56 27.11
CA LEU A 648 -23.16 33.20 27.60
C LEU A 648 -23.93 33.24 28.93
N ILE A 649 -25.05 32.52 29.00
CA ILE A 649 -25.75 32.20 30.25
C ILE A 649 -25.14 30.90 30.79
N LEU A 650 -24.71 30.93 32.06
CA LEU A 650 -24.13 29.75 32.69
C LEU A 650 -25.23 28.75 33.07
N ASN A 651 -25.08 27.52 32.63
CA ASN A 651 -25.99 26.43 32.95
C ASN A 651 -25.23 25.14 33.26
N PRO A 652 -25.78 24.25 34.10
CA PRO A 652 -25.30 22.87 34.17
C PRO A 652 -25.57 22.19 32.83
N GLY A 653 -24.64 21.33 32.38
CA GLY A 653 -24.84 20.49 31.20
C GLY A 653 -25.68 19.24 31.52
N PRO A 654 -26.02 18.42 30.51
CA PRO A 654 -26.63 17.10 30.72
C PRO A 654 -25.72 16.15 31.51
N ASP A 655 -26.27 15.48 32.53
CA ASP A 655 -25.55 14.45 33.30
C ASP A 655 -25.52 13.08 32.58
N LYS A 656 -26.52 12.83 31.73
CA LYS A 656 -26.67 11.58 31.00
C LYS A 656 -26.09 11.70 29.59
N SER A 657 -25.48 10.62 29.12
CA SER A 657 -25.11 10.49 27.72
C SER A 657 -26.37 10.35 26.84
N MET A 658 -26.25 10.80 25.59
CA MET A 658 -27.30 10.71 24.57
C MET A 658 -26.77 9.93 23.37
N GLN A 659 -27.68 9.31 22.62
CA GLN A 659 -27.28 8.45 21.51
C GLN A 659 -27.08 9.27 20.23
N MET A 660 -25.97 9.02 19.54
CA MET A 660 -25.75 9.59 18.21
C MET A 660 -26.85 9.12 17.24
N GLY A 661 -27.45 10.06 16.50
CA GLY A 661 -28.61 9.82 15.62
C GLY A 661 -29.98 9.92 16.30
N GLU A 662 -30.04 10.14 17.61
CA GLU A 662 -31.29 10.36 18.35
C GLU A 662 -31.91 11.72 17.99
N HIS A 663 -33.24 11.78 17.86
CA HIS A 663 -33.95 13.04 17.61
C HIS A 663 -34.33 13.70 18.93
N VAL A 664 -33.83 14.92 19.15
CA VAL A 664 -34.09 15.72 20.34
C VAL A 664 -34.92 16.96 20.01
N SER A 665 -35.80 17.34 20.92
CA SER A 665 -36.60 18.58 20.86
C SER A 665 -36.31 19.47 22.06
N LEU A 666 -36.21 20.77 21.82
CA LEU A 666 -36.12 21.77 22.87
C LEU A 666 -37.53 22.32 23.18
N THR A 667 -37.90 22.33 24.46
CA THR A 667 -39.20 22.83 24.92
C THR A 667 -39.04 23.77 26.10
N THR A 668 -40.10 24.52 26.40
CA THR A 668 -40.17 25.42 27.55
C THR A 668 -41.57 25.46 28.15
N ASP A 669 -41.69 25.85 29.42
CA ASP A 669 -42.99 26.14 30.07
C ASP A 669 -43.50 27.56 29.78
N GLN A 670 -42.72 28.39 29.10
CA GLN A 670 -43.14 29.71 28.64
C GLN A 670 -44.10 29.61 27.43
N VAL A 671 -45.35 30.07 27.61
CA VAL A 671 -46.45 29.86 26.64
C VAL A 671 -46.26 30.63 25.33
N ASP A 672 -45.64 31.81 25.37
CA ASP A 672 -45.41 32.67 24.20
C ASP A 672 -44.05 32.44 23.50
N ALA A 673 -43.32 31.39 23.91
CA ALA A 673 -42.03 31.05 23.33
C ALA A 673 -42.17 30.42 21.95
N ILE A 674 -41.34 30.87 21.00
CA ILE A 674 -41.19 30.29 19.67
C ILE A 674 -39.82 29.65 19.59
N ILE A 675 -39.77 28.34 19.34
CA ILE A 675 -38.52 27.58 19.20
C ILE A 675 -38.36 27.14 17.75
N GLN A 676 -37.24 27.47 17.11
CA GLN A 676 -36.95 27.11 15.73
C GLN A 676 -35.55 26.51 15.54
N PRO A 677 -35.44 25.34 14.90
CA PRO A 677 -36.51 24.36 14.65
C PRO A 677 -36.97 23.70 15.96
N SER A 678 -38.13 23.03 15.98
CA SER A 678 -38.62 22.37 17.19
C SER A 678 -37.85 21.09 17.57
N ALA A 679 -37.21 20.43 16.60
CA ALA A 679 -36.45 19.20 16.81
C ALA A 679 -35.27 19.07 15.82
N ARG A 680 -34.24 18.33 16.23
CA ARG A 680 -33.02 18.02 15.46
C ARG A 680 -32.52 16.63 15.78
N GLU A 681 -31.86 16.00 14.81
CA GLU A 681 -31.08 14.77 15.00
C GLU A 681 -29.71 15.12 15.61
N LEU A 682 -29.30 14.39 16.65
CA LEU A 682 -27.97 14.51 17.24
C LEU A 682 -26.91 13.97 16.28
N ARG A 683 -25.91 14.80 16.01
CA ARG A 683 -24.78 14.52 15.10
C ARG A 683 -23.45 14.87 15.79
N TYR A 684 -22.33 14.48 15.18
CA TYR A 684 -21.02 14.95 15.64
C TYR A 684 -20.72 16.34 15.08
N GLU A 685 -21.56 17.30 15.46
CA GLU A 685 -21.50 18.72 15.11
C GLU A 685 -22.35 19.50 16.12
N SER A 686 -22.26 20.82 16.14
CA SER A 686 -23.17 21.62 16.96
C SER A 686 -24.55 21.70 16.30
N ILE A 687 -25.59 21.29 17.02
CA ILE A 687 -26.98 21.56 16.63
C ILE A 687 -27.49 22.82 17.32
N PHE A 688 -28.36 23.55 16.64
CA PHE A 688 -28.77 24.89 17.02
C PHE A 688 -30.30 25.01 17.10
N PHE A 689 -30.77 25.67 18.16
CA PHE A 689 -32.14 26.08 18.40
C PHE A 689 -32.17 27.58 18.72
N GLU A 690 -33.00 28.35 18.03
CA GLU A 690 -33.34 29.73 18.41
C GLU A 690 -34.60 29.69 19.28
N VAL A 691 -34.56 30.32 20.46
CA VAL A 691 -35.71 30.51 21.35
C VAL A 691 -36.05 31.99 21.42
N LEU A 692 -37.18 32.39 20.85
CA LEU A 692 -37.70 33.75 20.88
C LEU A 692 -38.85 33.85 21.87
N ILE A 693 -38.73 34.74 22.86
CA ILE A 693 -39.78 35.05 23.84
C ILE A 693 -40.07 36.53 23.76
N ARG A 694 -41.33 36.89 23.48
CA ARG A 694 -41.73 38.28 23.27
C ARG A 694 -41.91 39.01 24.59
N ASN A 695 -42.58 38.38 25.56
CA ASN A 695 -42.86 38.96 26.86
C ASN A 695 -42.51 37.94 27.96
N THR A 696 -41.46 38.22 28.72
CA THR A 696 -41.13 37.45 29.93
C THR A 696 -40.69 38.36 31.07
N ASP A 697 -41.29 38.17 32.23
CA ASP A 697 -40.99 38.87 33.47
C ASP A 697 -40.78 37.92 34.66
N SER A 698 -40.69 36.62 34.40
CA SER A 698 -40.50 35.55 35.39
C SER A 698 -39.42 34.56 34.96
N ASP A 699 -38.99 33.72 35.89
CA ASP A 699 -38.15 32.57 35.57
C ASP A 699 -38.93 31.61 34.64
N PHE A 700 -38.22 30.96 33.73
CA PHE A 700 -38.79 29.92 32.85
C PHE A 700 -37.81 28.77 32.69
N THR A 701 -38.30 27.61 32.29
CA THR A 701 -37.51 26.38 32.19
C THR A 701 -37.32 26.00 30.74
N LEU A 702 -36.08 25.69 30.35
CA LEU A 702 -35.76 24.98 29.11
C LEU A 702 -35.58 23.49 29.39
N ARG A 703 -36.13 22.63 28.51
CA ARG A 703 -36.01 21.17 28.60
C ARG A 703 -35.58 20.59 27.25
N LEU A 704 -34.54 19.77 27.26
CA LEU A 704 -34.16 18.94 26.10
C LEU A 704 -34.80 17.58 26.26
N GLN A 705 -35.56 17.13 25.26
CA GLN A 705 -36.35 15.90 25.33
C GLN A 705 -36.08 14.98 24.16
N SER A 706 -36.13 13.67 24.41
CA SER A 706 -36.19 12.63 23.38
C SER A 706 -37.47 11.82 23.58
N GLY A 707 -38.43 11.98 22.68
CA GLY A 707 -39.76 11.38 22.85
C GLY A 707 -40.44 11.85 24.14
N LYS A 708 -40.53 10.95 25.14
CA LYS A 708 -41.11 11.25 26.46
C LYS A 708 -40.07 11.46 27.55
N ASP A 709 -38.81 11.19 27.25
CA ASP A 709 -37.73 11.26 28.23
C ASP A 709 -37.11 12.65 28.25
N THR A 710 -37.04 13.26 29.43
CA THR A 710 -36.34 14.53 29.63
C THR A 710 -34.86 14.24 29.86
N LEU A 711 -34.03 14.67 28.91
CA LEU A 711 -32.58 14.44 28.89
C LEU A 711 -31.83 15.50 29.69
N TRP A 712 -32.34 16.73 29.67
CA TRP A 712 -31.75 17.86 30.38
C TRP A 712 -32.81 18.92 30.70
N THR A 713 -32.62 19.65 31.80
CA THR A 713 -33.52 20.71 32.26
C THR A 713 -32.70 21.83 32.89
N CYS A 714 -33.03 23.08 32.56
CA CYS A 714 -32.40 24.25 33.14
C CYS A 714 -33.43 25.36 33.30
N THR A 715 -33.49 25.93 34.51
CA THR A 715 -34.25 27.16 34.77
C THR A 715 -33.38 28.35 34.40
N ILE A 716 -33.91 29.21 33.54
CA ILE A 716 -33.34 30.51 33.19
C ILE A 716 -33.95 31.52 34.15
N HIS A 717 -33.11 32.12 34.99
CA HIS A 717 -33.57 33.10 35.96
C HIS A 717 -33.74 34.47 35.31
N LYS A 718 -34.71 35.24 35.79
CA LYS A 718 -34.95 36.62 35.35
C LYS A 718 -33.69 37.48 35.34
N GLY A 719 -32.85 37.31 36.36
CA GLY A 719 -31.58 38.03 36.49
C GLY A 719 -30.53 37.69 35.42
N ASP A 720 -30.64 36.53 34.77
CA ASP A 720 -29.69 36.09 33.73
C ASP A 720 -29.92 36.83 32.40
N TYR A 721 -31.14 37.33 32.17
CA TYR A 721 -31.51 37.98 30.92
C TYR A 721 -31.99 39.43 31.05
N GLN A 722 -32.37 39.90 32.24
CA GLN A 722 -32.62 41.31 32.49
C GLN A 722 -31.34 42.00 32.97
N ASN A 723 -30.92 43.06 32.27
CA ASN A 723 -29.76 43.83 32.69
C ASN A 723 -30.00 44.39 34.10
N GLN A 724 -29.08 44.17 35.03
CA GLN A 724 -28.99 45.01 36.23
C GLN A 724 -28.66 46.42 35.74
N SER A 725 -29.65 47.31 35.76
CA SER A 725 -29.40 48.74 35.74
C SER A 725 -28.56 49.07 36.97
N ALA A 726 -27.28 49.36 36.75
CA ALA A 726 -26.44 49.97 37.76
C ALA A 726 -26.99 51.39 38.05
N GLU A 727 -27.86 51.49 39.05
CA GLU A 727 -28.04 52.72 39.81
C GLU A 727 -27.01 52.71 40.95
N HIS A 728 -25.84 53.31 40.69
CA HIS A 728 -25.25 54.41 41.49
C HIS A 728 -23.81 54.72 41.09
#